data_AF-A0A2V6EZ80-F1
#
_entry.id   AF-A0A2V6EZ80-F1
#
_cell.length_a   1.000
_cell.length_b   1.000
_cell.length_c   1.000
_cell.angle_alpha   90.00
_cell.angle_beta   90.00
_cell.angle_gamma   90.00
#
_symmetry.space_group_name_H-M   'P 1'
#
loop_
_entity.id
_entity.type
_entity.pdbx_description
1 polymer ?
#
loop_
_entity_poly.entity_id
_entity_poly.type
_entity_poly.pdbx_seq_one_letter_code
_entity_poly.pdbx_strand_id
1 'polypeptide(L)'
;MPEYLSPGVYVEEITGAQPIEGVSTSTTGFVGVTQKGPLDGLAPVLVTSYPEFERTFGGYFTPGFTGAGFDFLPHAVAGFFNNGGKRLYIKRVANQTSPPAASTAANALENSAGTPTLMTRLVDSVQANAISAKLKSLLGLENGTTFTLTQIKNGITTVSSTLTVSSYNSQNSVVWFTPALTNSFDAQYTTVALTGATAVTAQGAPLNSAGVPLAPVPNTANFALRAASPGIWGNTPSDPTLVGLRVQVAPSSRARSQVQGVSNFGGGTNNLVTLNSAQNFYAGAIVEFDPGGNYSVAGAVTSGTFTAGEQVKQTGTNATGIVVGAVPPGGPMVITGLTGTPNAGGTWVGQASTAVFTPTAVPTANPGGKFYGKVQSVQGTKGIQLVNGLTAAQLTAVNANAAFAPPLPTWARTCEFDISASCGNVSEAFRGLTLDNTTPYFYGTAIINGSALLSVPSPAPSDQSTTDPSTMPVAPDGWNVVMAGGTDGSAPTGTDFVGTDLGPGNRTGIAALVDAPSISIIGAPGITDQDTQNALITQCELLKYRFAILDPASSKTGGTPSIQDIQNQRDLYDTKYAAIYYPRLIVTDPLTNMPLTIPPSGHMAGIYAQTDNDRGVWKAPANVVIDSIDDLELKISKGEQDILNPEPNNICCLRDFRAQGRGLRVYGARCITSLTEWKYINVRRLFIFLEASLDQGTQWAVFEPNDQTLWNRLIQSVSAFLTTIWREGGLMGSKPEEAYFVKCGRDTMSQDDIDNGRLIMLIGVAPVFPAEFVIIRIGQWSGGSSVQEL
;
A
#
# COMPACT_ATOMS: atom_id res chain seq x y z
N MET A 1 65.29 -6.90 1.43
CA MET A 1 65.26 -7.13 -0.03
C MET A 1 65.39 -8.63 -0.25
N PRO A 2 64.60 -9.25 -1.13
CA PRO A 2 64.81 -10.65 -1.49
C PRO A 2 66.20 -10.79 -2.10
N GLU A 3 66.91 -11.85 -1.72
CA GLU A 3 68.24 -12.14 -2.25
C GLU A 3 68.08 -13.07 -3.47
N TYR A 4 68.32 -12.53 -4.66
CA TYR A 4 68.20 -13.26 -5.91
C TYR A 4 69.51 -13.99 -6.23
N LEU A 5 69.54 -15.30 -5.99
CA LEU A 5 70.75 -16.14 -6.09
C LEU A 5 71.07 -16.65 -7.50
N SER A 6 70.30 -16.25 -8.52
CA SER A 6 70.54 -16.64 -9.92
C SER A 6 70.04 -15.58 -10.92
N PRO A 7 70.57 -15.53 -12.15
CA PRO A 7 70.02 -14.66 -13.20
C PRO A 7 68.70 -15.24 -13.76
N GLY A 8 67.62 -14.45 -13.82
CA GLY A 8 66.31 -14.87 -14.38
C GLY A 8 65.28 -13.74 -14.47
N VAL A 9 64.12 -14.02 -15.10
CA VAL A 9 62.93 -13.14 -15.05
C VAL A 9 62.10 -13.55 -13.84
N TYR A 10 61.93 -12.63 -12.90
CA TYR A 10 61.11 -12.83 -11.71
C TYR A 10 59.81 -12.06 -11.86
N VAL A 11 58.69 -12.74 -11.66
CA VAL A 11 57.35 -12.13 -11.64
C VAL A 11 56.95 -12.00 -10.18
N GLU A 12 56.89 -10.76 -9.70
CA GLU A 12 56.36 -10.42 -8.38
C GLU A 12 54.92 -9.93 -8.54
N GLU A 13 53.99 -10.49 -7.77
CA GLU A 13 52.62 -10.01 -7.72
C GLU A 13 52.55 -8.81 -6.77
N ILE A 14 52.59 -7.60 -7.33
CA ILE A 14 52.45 -6.37 -6.55
C ILE A 14 50.97 -6.17 -6.24
N THR A 15 50.52 -6.57 -5.05
CA THR A 15 49.17 -6.25 -4.59
C THR A 15 49.10 -4.76 -4.23
N GLY A 16 48.38 -3.97 -5.02
CA GLY A 16 48.18 -2.54 -4.76
C GLY A 16 47.38 -2.28 -3.47
N ALA A 17 47.49 -1.06 -2.94
CA ALA A 17 46.62 -0.62 -1.86
C ALA A 17 45.15 -0.63 -2.32
N GLN A 18 44.27 -1.17 -1.47
CA GLN A 18 42.82 -1.09 -1.67
C GLN A 18 42.39 0.37 -1.44
N PRO A 19 41.72 1.03 -2.41
CA PRO A 19 41.25 2.39 -2.22
C PRO A 19 40.12 2.44 -1.18
N ILE A 20 40.15 3.46 -0.32
CA ILE A 20 39.06 3.76 0.63
C ILE A 20 38.20 4.85 0.01
N GLU A 21 36.90 4.55 -0.12
CA GLU A 21 35.90 5.51 -0.58
C GLU A 21 35.26 6.22 0.62
N GLY A 22 34.95 7.50 0.44
CA GLY A 22 34.25 8.28 1.45
C GLY A 22 32.79 7.84 1.60
N VAL A 23 32.31 7.66 2.84
CA VAL A 23 30.89 7.37 3.09
C VAL A 23 30.00 8.59 2.81
N SER A 24 28.73 8.35 2.47
CA SER A 24 27.75 9.42 2.35
C SER A 24 27.49 10.10 3.69
N THR A 25 27.62 11.42 3.76
CA THR A 25 27.30 12.24 4.94
C THR A 25 25.98 12.99 4.84
N SER A 26 25.28 12.87 3.69
CA SER A 26 24.07 13.64 3.34
C SER A 26 22.76 12.85 3.45
N THR A 27 22.78 11.63 3.98
CA THR A 27 21.58 10.79 4.12
C THR A 27 20.93 11.01 5.49
N THR A 28 19.67 11.46 5.47
CA THR A 28 18.93 11.82 6.69
C THR A 28 17.93 10.74 7.08
N GLY A 29 17.67 10.58 8.37
CA GLY A 29 16.57 9.80 8.93
C GLY A 29 15.66 10.65 9.79
N PHE A 30 14.37 10.71 9.48
CA PHE A 30 13.36 11.35 10.32
C PHE A 30 12.40 10.35 10.95
N VAL A 31 12.01 10.67 12.18
CA VAL A 31 10.99 9.98 12.95
C VAL A 31 9.86 10.96 13.23
N GLY A 32 8.62 10.59 12.92
CA GLY A 32 7.50 11.51 13.05
C GLY A 32 6.14 10.89 12.75
N VAL A 33 5.06 11.62 13.00
CA VAL A 33 3.71 11.18 12.66
C VAL A 33 3.42 11.51 11.20
N THR A 34 2.78 10.58 10.50
CA THR A 34 2.32 10.74 9.11
C THR A 34 0.88 10.29 8.96
N GLN A 35 0.18 10.79 7.95
CA GLN A 35 -1.24 10.47 7.71
C GLN A 35 -1.44 8.97 7.43
N LYS A 36 -0.54 8.37 6.64
CA LYS A 36 -0.53 6.95 6.28
C LYS A 36 0.89 6.41 6.25
N GLY A 37 1.02 5.18 5.79
CA GLY A 37 2.29 4.51 5.61
C GLY A 37 2.57 3.47 6.68
N PRO A 38 3.64 2.68 6.51
CA PRO A 38 4.00 1.59 7.42
C PRO A 38 4.20 2.09 8.86
N LEU A 39 3.51 1.49 9.83
CA LEU A 39 3.57 1.87 11.25
C LEU A 39 4.76 1.15 11.92
N ASP A 40 4.75 -0.19 11.99
CA ASP A 40 5.75 -1.01 12.70
C ASP A 40 6.01 -2.37 12.03
N GLY A 41 7.09 -3.06 12.43
CA GLY A 41 7.52 -4.34 11.84
C GLY A 41 8.23 -4.25 10.48
N LEU A 42 8.58 -3.03 10.07
CA LEU A 42 9.34 -2.74 8.85
C LEU A 42 10.40 -1.67 9.12
N ALA A 43 11.54 -1.83 8.44
CA ALA A 43 12.65 -0.89 8.41
C ALA A 43 12.19 0.51 7.93
N PRO A 44 12.91 1.59 8.28
CA PRO A 44 12.64 2.92 7.76
C PRO A 44 12.56 2.93 6.24
N VAL A 45 11.61 3.68 5.68
CA VAL A 45 11.38 3.72 4.23
C VAL A 45 12.18 4.86 3.62
N LEU A 46 13.00 4.56 2.61
CA LEU A 46 13.69 5.56 1.83
C LEU A 46 12.71 6.29 0.89
N VAL A 47 12.75 7.61 0.92
CA VAL A 47 12.12 8.49 -0.05
C VAL A 47 13.17 9.43 -0.65
N THR A 48 13.02 9.73 -1.93
CA THR A 48 13.97 10.53 -2.72
C THR A 48 13.36 11.83 -3.26
N SER A 49 12.07 12.05 -3.02
CA SER A 49 11.37 13.29 -3.36
C SER A 49 10.13 13.50 -2.49
N TYR A 50 9.63 14.74 -2.42
CA TYR A 50 8.39 15.04 -1.70
C TYR A 50 7.15 14.30 -2.28
N PRO A 51 6.93 14.21 -3.60
CA PRO A 51 5.82 13.42 -4.15
C PRO A 51 5.89 11.93 -3.80
N GLU A 52 7.10 11.36 -3.71
CA GLU A 52 7.27 9.98 -3.24
C GLU A 52 6.89 9.81 -1.77
N PHE A 53 7.28 10.79 -0.93
CA PHE A 53 6.82 10.87 0.45
C PHE A 53 5.29 10.95 0.53
N GLU A 54 4.66 11.85 -0.21
CA GLU A 54 3.20 12.03 -0.21
C GLU A 54 2.46 10.76 -0.64
N ARG A 55 2.97 10.09 -1.67
CA ARG A 55 2.43 8.80 -2.14
C ARG A 55 2.47 7.73 -1.04
N THR A 56 3.56 7.68 -0.26
CA THR A 56 3.82 6.61 0.72
C THR A 56 3.19 6.91 2.08
N PHE A 57 3.36 8.14 2.56
CA PHE A 57 3.07 8.57 3.93
C PHE A 57 1.93 9.58 4.05
N GLY A 58 1.43 10.09 2.92
CA GLY A 58 0.44 11.16 2.88
C GLY A 58 1.10 12.54 2.92
N GLY A 59 0.29 13.58 2.78
CA GLY A 59 0.72 14.97 2.71
C GLY A 59 0.56 15.69 4.06
N TYR A 60 0.22 16.97 3.98
CA TYR A 60 -0.04 17.83 5.13
C TYR A 60 -1.32 17.41 5.87
N PHE A 61 -1.32 17.56 7.20
CA PHE A 61 -2.48 17.26 8.03
C PHE A 61 -3.56 18.33 7.90
N THR A 62 -4.83 17.93 7.81
CA THR A 62 -5.96 18.85 7.68
C THR A 62 -6.16 19.70 8.93
N PRO A 63 -6.65 20.96 8.78
CA PRO A 63 -7.03 21.79 9.91
C PRO A 63 -8.01 21.06 10.84
N GLY A 64 -7.72 21.03 12.14
CA GLY A 64 -8.54 20.30 13.12
C GLY A 64 -8.03 18.89 13.46
N PHE A 65 -6.88 18.46 12.92
CA PHE A 65 -6.19 17.27 13.41
C PHE A 65 -5.92 17.39 14.92
N THR A 66 -6.40 16.40 15.69
CA THR A 66 -6.37 16.42 17.16
C THR A 66 -4.98 16.18 17.76
N GLY A 67 -3.99 15.79 16.94
CA GLY A 67 -2.59 15.62 17.35
C GLY A 67 -1.75 16.89 17.21
N ALA A 68 -2.29 18.05 17.61
CA ALA A 68 -1.60 19.34 17.53
C ALA A 68 -0.17 19.25 18.10
N GLY A 69 0.84 19.58 17.29
CA GLY A 69 2.26 19.51 17.67
C GLY A 69 3.04 18.32 17.11
N PHE A 70 2.36 17.32 16.53
CA PHE A 70 2.98 16.15 15.89
C PHE A 70 2.94 16.20 14.35
N ASP A 71 2.35 17.25 13.78
CA ASP A 71 1.98 17.42 12.38
C ASP A 71 3.06 18.09 11.52
N PHE A 72 4.26 18.27 12.05
CA PHE A 72 5.35 19.00 11.39
C PHE A 72 6.19 18.15 10.41
N LEU A 73 6.12 16.82 10.47
CA LEU A 73 6.97 15.97 9.62
C LEU A 73 6.80 16.24 8.12
N PRO A 74 5.59 16.35 7.53
CA PRO A 74 5.42 16.70 6.11
C PRO A 74 6.08 18.04 5.74
N HIS A 75 5.99 19.06 6.61
CA HIS A 75 6.64 20.36 6.41
C HIS A 75 8.17 20.24 6.46
N ALA A 76 8.70 19.44 7.38
CA ALA A 76 10.13 19.18 7.49
C ALA A 76 10.67 18.40 6.29
N VAL A 77 9.90 17.44 5.73
CA VAL A 77 10.27 16.72 4.51
C VAL A 77 10.32 17.67 3.31
N ALA A 78 9.33 18.56 3.16
CA ALA A 78 9.36 19.60 2.13
C ALA A 78 10.60 20.50 2.28
N GLY A 79 10.86 21.00 3.49
CA GLY A 79 12.05 21.79 3.80
C GLY A 79 13.36 21.08 3.48
N PHE A 80 13.46 19.78 3.77
CA PHE A 80 14.64 18.97 3.46
C PHE A 80 14.93 18.94 1.96
N PHE A 81 13.94 18.61 1.14
CA PHE A 81 14.11 18.50 -0.31
C PHE A 81 14.32 19.87 -0.97
N ASN A 82 13.60 20.91 -0.52
CA ASN A 82 13.75 22.26 -1.06
C ASN A 82 15.12 22.87 -0.74
N ASN A 83 15.78 22.44 0.34
CA ASN A 83 17.12 22.87 0.71
C ASN A 83 18.22 21.89 0.24
N GLY A 84 17.96 21.10 -0.83
CA GLY A 84 18.98 20.32 -1.52
C GLY A 84 19.24 18.90 -0.98
N GLY A 85 18.45 18.45 -0.01
CA GLY A 85 18.43 17.06 0.44
C GLY A 85 17.98 16.11 -0.68
N LYS A 86 18.53 14.88 -0.70
CA LYS A 86 18.26 13.88 -1.77
C LYS A 86 17.83 12.50 -1.28
N ARG A 87 18.29 12.10 -0.09
CA ARG A 87 18.05 10.76 0.47
C ARG A 87 17.54 10.90 1.89
N LEU A 88 16.27 10.56 2.08
CA LEU A 88 15.59 10.68 3.37
C LEU A 88 14.92 9.37 3.74
N TYR A 89 15.31 8.78 4.86
CA TYR A 89 14.59 7.69 5.48
C TYR A 89 13.52 8.24 6.41
N ILE A 90 12.33 7.66 6.36
CA ILE A 90 11.22 8.03 7.23
C ILE A 90 10.81 6.81 8.05
N LYS A 91 10.67 7.02 9.36
CA LYS A 91 9.96 6.11 10.26
C LYS A 91 8.72 6.80 10.81
N ARG A 92 7.56 6.26 10.47
CA ARG A 92 6.27 6.69 11.03
C ARG A 92 6.20 6.27 12.50
N VAL A 93 5.62 7.13 13.33
CA VAL A 93 5.33 6.85 14.74
C VAL A 93 3.83 6.95 14.99
N ALA A 94 3.34 6.07 15.85
CA ALA A 94 2.01 6.14 16.42
C ALA A 94 2.00 5.47 17.81
N ASN A 95 0.91 5.65 18.55
CA ASN A 95 0.81 5.16 19.91
C ASN A 95 0.80 3.62 19.98
N GLN A 96 1.76 3.00 20.65
CA GLN A 96 1.90 1.53 20.70
C GLN A 96 0.77 0.86 21.51
N THR A 97 0.16 1.56 22.47
CA THR A 97 -0.93 1.03 23.32
C THR A 97 -2.31 1.13 22.67
N SER A 98 -2.49 2.10 21.79
CA SER A 98 -3.72 2.31 21.02
C SER A 98 -3.32 2.66 19.59
N PRO A 99 -2.69 1.71 18.87
CA PRO A 99 -2.22 1.96 17.53
C PRO A 99 -3.42 2.24 16.62
N PRO A 100 -3.26 3.09 15.60
CA PRO A 100 -4.30 3.29 14.62
C PRO A 100 -4.69 1.93 14.03
N ALA A 101 -5.99 1.69 13.90
CA ALA A 101 -6.52 0.44 13.40
C ALA A 101 -7.11 0.64 12.00
N ALA A 102 -6.76 -0.24 11.07
CA ALA A 102 -7.44 -0.31 9.79
C ALA A 102 -8.92 -0.68 10.04
N SER A 103 -9.84 -0.01 9.35
CA SER A 103 -11.26 -0.38 9.37
C SER A 103 -11.42 -1.81 8.83
N THR A 104 -12.15 -2.64 9.57
CA THR A 104 -12.54 -3.98 9.16
C THR A 104 -14.00 -3.97 8.74
N ALA A 105 -14.29 -4.32 7.49
CA ALA A 105 -15.67 -4.56 7.07
C ALA A 105 -16.04 -6.05 6.97
N ALA A 106 -15.20 -6.92 7.54
CA ALA A 106 -15.23 -8.37 7.29
C ALA A 106 -16.39 -9.15 7.95
N ASN A 107 -17.24 -8.55 8.79
CA ASN A 107 -18.39 -9.27 9.35
C ASN A 107 -19.65 -9.19 8.47
N ALA A 108 -19.60 -8.45 7.35
CA ALA A 108 -20.76 -8.21 6.50
C ALA A 108 -20.58 -8.71 5.06
N LEU A 109 -19.35 -9.12 4.67
CA LEU A 109 -19.04 -9.54 3.30
C LEU A 109 -19.27 -11.03 3.02
N GLU A 110 -19.71 -11.77 4.03
CA GLU A 110 -20.00 -13.18 3.94
C GLU A 110 -21.44 -13.48 4.29
N ASN A 111 -22.06 -14.34 3.50
CA ASN A 111 -23.35 -14.90 3.84
C ASN A 111 -23.19 -16.10 4.76
N SER A 112 -23.36 -15.90 6.07
CA SER A 112 -23.43 -16.98 7.07
C SER A 112 -24.67 -17.89 6.93
N ALA A 113 -25.54 -17.73 5.92
CA ALA A 113 -26.85 -18.38 5.84
C ALA A 113 -27.09 -19.27 4.60
N GLY A 114 -26.05 -19.75 3.90
CA GLY A 114 -26.21 -20.80 2.88
C GLY A 114 -27.13 -20.46 1.70
N THR A 115 -27.34 -19.16 1.44
CA THR A 115 -28.10 -18.69 0.28
C THR A 115 -27.10 -18.21 -0.77
N PRO A 116 -27.16 -18.64 -2.03
CA PRO A 116 -26.37 -18.01 -3.08
C PRO A 116 -26.71 -16.52 -3.07
N THR A 117 -25.73 -15.64 -2.90
CA THR A 117 -25.95 -14.20 -2.94
C THR A 117 -25.35 -13.68 -4.22
N LEU A 118 -26.06 -13.85 -5.33
CA LEU A 118 -25.79 -13.04 -6.50
C LEU A 118 -26.33 -11.63 -6.22
N MET A 119 -25.42 -10.66 -6.01
CA MET A 119 -25.76 -9.26 -6.27
C MET A 119 -25.28 -8.87 -7.67
N THR A 120 -26.24 -8.76 -8.56
CA THR A 120 -26.06 -8.29 -9.94
C THR A 120 -26.68 -6.89 -10.07
N ARG A 121 -26.64 -6.33 -11.27
CA ARG A 121 -27.27 -5.03 -11.55
C ARG A 121 -28.15 -5.15 -12.77
N LEU A 122 -29.11 -4.24 -12.86
CA LEU A 122 -29.83 -4.00 -14.10
C LEU A 122 -28.84 -3.54 -15.17
N VAL A 123 -29.01 -4.07 -16.38
CA VAL A 123 -28.35 -3.55 -17.59
C VAL A 123 -29.12 -2.33 -18.10
N ASP A 124 -30.44 -2.42 -18.08
CA ASP A 124 -31.36 -1.39 -18.57
C ASP A 124 -32.38 -1.05 -17.48
N SER A 125 -32.79 0.22 -17.39
CA SER A 125 -33.80 0.66 -16.43
C SER A 125 -35.16 -0.01 -16.72
N VAL A 126 -35.85 -0.45 -15.68
CA VAL A 126 -37.13 -1.18 -15.78
C VAL A 126 -38.27 -0.35 -15.22
N GLN A 127 -39.44 -0.43 -15.85
CA GLN A 127 -40.62 0.35 -15.44
C GLN A 127 -41.54 -0.44 -14.53
N ALA A 128 -42.41 0.26 -13.80
CA ALA A 128 -43.55 -0.36 -13.14
C ALA A 128 -44.36 -1.24 -14.12
N ASN A 129 -44.93 -2.32 -13.59
CA ASN A 129 -45.62 -3.41 -14.29
C ASN A 129 -44.74 -4.30 -15.18
N ALA A 130 -43.42 -4.08 -15.23
CA ALA A 130 -42.54 -5.00 -15.94
C ALA A 130 -42.51 -6.37 -15.23
N ILE A 131 -42.45 -7.42 -16.05
CA ILE A 131 -42.34 -8.84 -15.64
C ILE A 131 -41.00 -9.45 -16.06
N SER A 132 -40.08 -8.62 -16.54
CA SER A 132 -38.77 -9.04 -16.99
C SER A 132 -37.74 -7.94 -16.79
N ALA A 133 -36.49 -8.34 -16.57
CA ALA A 133 -35.35 -7.44 -16.45
C ALA A 133 -34.11 -8.07 -17.08
N LYS A 134 -33.22 -7.24 -17.62
CA LYS A 134 -31.91 -7.67 -18.10
C LYS A 134 -30.87 -7.46 -17.01
N LEU A 135 -30.16 -8.52 -16.64
CA LEU A 135 -29.18 -8.52 -15.55
C LEU A 135 -27.76 -8.61 -16.08
N LYS A 136 -26.80 -7.99 -15.39
CA LYS A 136 -25.38 -8.01 -15.80
C LYS A 136 -24.78 -9.41 -15.74
N SER A 137 -25.14 -10.17 -14.70
CA SER A 137 -24.79 -11.57 -14.47
C SER A 137 -26.05 -12.37 -14.13
N LEU A 138 -26.06 -13.65 -14.52
CA LEU A 138 -27.05 -14.65 -14.15
C LEU A 138 -26.45 -15.80 -13.32
N LEU A 139 -25.23 -15.64 -12.82
CA LEU A 139 -24.53 -16.69 -12.06
C LEU A 139 -25.35 -17.06 -10.81
N GLY A 140 -25.61 -18.35 -10.59
CA GLY A 140 -26.47 -18.83 -9.51
C GLY A 140 -27.97 -18.54 -9.63
N LEU A 141 -28.45 -17.91 -10.72
CA LEU A 141 -29.89 -17.66 -10.94
C LEU A 141 -30.52 -18.78 -11.77
N GLU A 142 -31.56 -19.43 -11.25
CA GLU A 142 -32.32 -20.45 -11.98
C GLU A 142 -33.83 -20.30 -11.81
N ASN A 143 -34.61 -21.18 -12.46
CA ASN A 143 -36.08 -21.14 -12.33
C ASN A 143 -36.46 -21.43 -10.87
N GLY A 144 -37.29 -20.57 -10.28
CA GLY A 144 -37.69 -20.64 -8.87
C GLY A 144 -36.81 -19.83 -7.92
N THR A 145 -35.66 -19.32 -8.35
CA THR A 145 -34.84 -18.41 -7.54
C THR A 145 -35.64 -17.14 -7.18
N THR A 146 -35.56 -16.70 -5.94
CA THR A 146 -36.22 -15.48 -5.46
C THR A 146 -35.23 -14.32 -5.30
N PHE A 147 -35.65 -13.10 -5.64
CA PHE A 147 -34.82 -11.90 -5.56
C PHE A 147 -35.62 -10.61 -5.34
N THR A 148 -34.95 -9.52 -4.98
CA THR A 148 -35.49 -8.16 -4.89
C THR A 148 -34.61 -7.16 -5.65
N LEU A 149 -35.22 -6.05 -6.07
CA LEU A 149 -34.53 -4.86 -6.57
C LEU A 149 -34.49 -3.82 -5.47
N THR A 150 -33.30 -3.27 -5.21
CA THR A 150 -33.09 -2.16 -4.26
C THR A 150 -32.49 -0.98 -5.00
N GLN A 151 -33.21 0.14 -5.03
CA GLN A 151 -32.74 1.40 -5.59
C GLN A 151 -32.43 2.41 -4.50
N ILE A 152 -31.25 3.04 -4.56
CA ILE A 152 -30.91 4.19 -3.71
C ILE A 152 -30.66 5.39 -4.61
N LYS A 153 -31.62 6.31 -4.69
CA LYS A 153 -31.56 7.51 -5.54
C LYS A 153 -31.84 8.74 -4.70
N ASN A 154 -30.92 9.70 -4.69
CA ASN A 154 -30.99 10.93 -3.88
C ASN A 154 -31.21 10.68 -2.37
N GLY A 155 -30.60 9.61 -1.83
CA GLY A 155 -30.75 9.22 -0.42
C GLY A 155 -32.07 8.53 -0.07
N ILE A 156 -32.96 8.31 -1.05
CA ILE A 156 -34.21 7.56 -0.86
C ILE A 156 -34.00 6.11 -1.31
N THR A 157 -34.30 5.17 -0.41
CA THR A 157 -34.28 3.72 -0.69
C THR A 157 -35.66 3.24 -1.12
N THR A 158 -35.75 2.59 -2.28
CA THR A 158 -36.96 1.93 -2.79
C THR A 158 -36.65 0.44 -3.03
N VAL A 159 -37.49 -0.45 -2.51
CA VAL A 159 -37.31 -1.92 -2.63
C VAL A 159 -38.53 -2.52 -3.33
N SER A 160 -38.32 -3.51 -4.21
CA SER A 160 -39.41 -4.29 -4.79
C SER A 160 -40.03 -5.27 -3.78
N SER A 161 -41.19 -5.84 -4.11
CA SER A 161 -41.60 -7.11 -3.49
C SER A 161 -40.62 -8.23 -3.85
N THR A 162 -40.67 -9.36 -3.14
CA THR A 162 -39.95 -10.57 -3.54
C THR A 162 -40.46 -11.06 -4.89
N LEU A 163 -39.55 -11.20 -5.84
CA LEU A 163 -39.78 -11.66 -7.21
C LEU A 163 -39.26 -13.09 -7.33
N THR A 164 -40.03 -13.98 -7.95
CA THR A 164 -39.63 -15.35 -8.25
C THR A 164 -39.32 -15.48 -9.73
N VAL A 165 -38.12 -15.96 -10.06
CA VAL A 165 -37.72 -16.26 -11.44
C VAL A 165 -38.65 -17.32 -12.00
N SER A 166 -39.39 -16.93 -13.03
CA SER A 166 -40.24 -17.85 -13.79
C SER A 166 -39.44 -18.51 -14.90
N SER A 167 -38.58 -17.77 -15.58
CA SER A 167 -37.65 -18.30 -16.59
C SER A 167 -36.52 -17.31 -16.87
N TYR A 168 -35.48 -17.75 -17.58
CA TYR A 168 -34.40 -16.86 -17.99
C TYR A 168 -33.73 -17.33 -19.28
N ASN A 169 -33.12 -16.38 -19.98
CA ASN A 169 -32.34 -16.63 -21.17
C ASN A 169 -30.85 -16.34 -20.90
N SER A 170 -30.05 -17.39 -20.87
CA SER A 170 -28.60 -17.36 -20.58
C SER A 170 -27.74 -16.73 -21.69
N GLN A 171 -28.30 -16.46 -22.87
CA GLN A 171 -27.59 -15.84 -24.00
C GLN A 171 -27.62 -14.31 -23.95
N ASN A 172 -28.75 -13.72 -23.55
CA ASN A 172 -28.94 -12.25 -23.53
C ASN A 172 -29.16 -11.68 -22.12
N SER A 173 -29.05 -12.54 -21.10
CA SER A 173 -29.18 -12.20 -19.68
C SER A 173 -30.53 -11.62 -19.27
N VAL A 174 -31.61 -12.00 -19.95
CA VAL A 174 -32.98 -11.60 -19.60
C VAL A 174 -33.56 -12.60 -18.61
N VAL A 175 -34.20 -12.09 -17.55
CA VAL A 175 -34.91 -12.86 -16.53
C VAL A 175 -36.36 -12.43 -16.54
N TRP A 176 -37.27 -13.40 -16.54
CA TRP A 176 -38.70 -13.19 -16.32
C TRP A 176 -39.08 -13.61 -14.91
N PHE A 177 -39.98 -12.86 -14.29
CA PHE A 177 -40.31 -13.03 -12.90
C PHE A 177 -41.79 -12.73 -12.61
N THR A 178 -42.26 -13.24 -11.48
CA THR A 178 -43.58 -12.95 -10.91
C THR A 178 -43.43 -12.57 -9.43
N PRO A 179 -44.24 -11.64 -8.89
CA PRO A 179 -45.22 -10.79 -9.58
C PRO A 179 -44.58 -9.69 -10.44
N ALA A 180 -45.39 -8.93 -11.19
CA ALA A 180 -44.93 -7.75 -11.90
C ALA A 180 -44.44 -6.66 -10.92
N LEU A 181 -43.50 -5.81 -11.36
CA LEU A 181 -42.96 -4.72 -10.55
C LEU A 181 -44.03 -3.70 -10.19
N THR A 182 -44.03 -3.20 -8.95
CA THR A 182 -44.90 -2.09 -8.53
C THR A 182 -44.31 -0.72 -8.86
N ASN A 183 -42.97 -0.60 -8.85
CA ASN A 183 -42.23 0.66 -9.04
C ASN A 183 -41.26 0.56 -10.22
N SER A 184 -40.85 1.71 -10.76
CA SER A 184 -39.76 1.80 -11.74
C SER A 184 -38.39 1.84 -11.04
N PHE A 185 -37.38 1.22 -11.66
CA PHE A 185 -36.02 1.11 -11.16
C PHE A 185 -35.00 1.50 -12.23
N ASP A 186 -34.12 2.43 -11.89
CA ASP A 186 -33.10 3.01 -12.75
C ASP A 186 -31.79 2.22 -12.64
N ALA A 187 -31.23 1.78 -13.76
CA ALA A 187 -30.12 0.84 -13.78
C ALA A 187 -28.86 1.36 -13.07
N GLN A 188 -28.64 2.68 -13.08
CA GLN A 188 -27.48 3.30 -12.44
C GLN A 188 -27.52 3.23 -10.91
N TYR A 189 -28.72 3.09 -10.31
CA TYR A 189 -28.94 3.21 -8.88
C TYR A 189 -29.51 1.93 -8.25
N THR A 190 -29.69 0.88 -9.04
CA THR A 190 -30.41 -0.34 -8.64
C THR A 190 -29.50 -1.55 -8.58
N THR A 191 -29.50 -2.21 -7.42
CA THR A 191 -28.92 -3.54 -7.23
C THR A 191 -30.01 -4.60 -7.19
N VAL A 192 -29.64 -5.84 -7.54
CA VAL A 192 -30.53 -7.00 -7.54
C VAL A 192 -29.95 -8.03 -6.58
N ALA A 193 -30.67 -8.39 -5.52
CA ALA A 193 -30.21 -9.32 -4.48
C ALA A 193 -31.13 -10.54 -4.37
N LEU A 194 -30.57 -11.72 -4.16
CA LEU A 194 -31.38 -12.91 -3.88
C LEU A 194 -32.03 -12.82 -2.49
N THR A 195 -33.30 -13.22 -2.38
CA THR A 195 -34.08 -13.16 -1.14
C THR A 195 -34.58 -14.55 -0.77
N GLY A 196 -33.75 -15.31 -0.04
CA GLY A 196 -34.03 -16.59 0.65
C GLY A 196 -35.08 -17.55 0.06
N ALA A 197 -34.67 -18.80 -0.24
CA ALA A 197 -35.61 -19.90 -0.38
C ALA A 197 -35.91 -20.53 0.99
N THR A 198 -37.17 -20.50 1.43
CA THR A 198 -37.62 -21.10 2.69
C THR A 198 -37.91 -22.60 2.52
N ALA A 199 -36.91 -23.44 2.78
CA ALA A 199 -37.01 -24.82 3.28
C ALA A 199 -35.61 -25.44 3.33
N VAL A 200 -35.06 -25.71 4.52
CA VAL A 200 -33.72 -26.32 4.68
C VAL A 200 -33.80 -27.80 5.04
N THR A 201 -32.86 -28.60 4.54
CA THR A 201 -32.59 -29.98 5.04
C THR A 201 -32.01 -29.95 6.46
N ALA A 202 -31.83 -31.11 7.10
CA ALA A 202 -31.16 -31.25 8.40
C ALA A 202 -29.68 -30.75 8.41
N GLN A 203 -29.14 -30.43 7.23
CA GLN A 203 -27.81 -29.87 6.99
C GLN A 203 -27.84 -28.43 6.44
N GLY A 204 -28.99 -27.75 6.42
CA GLY A 204 -29.07 -26.31 6.16
C GLY A 204 -29.18 -25.86 4.69
N ALA A 205 -29.32 -26.78 3.72
CA ALA A 205 -29.44 -26.41 2.30
C ALA A 205 -30.90 -26.09 1.90
N PRO A 206 -31.20 -24.89 1.36
CA PRO A 206 -32.51 -24.52 0.79
C PRO A 206 -33.00 -25.53 -0.27
N LEU A 207 -34.30 -25.78 -0.38
CA LEU A 207 -34.92 -26.72 -1.33
C LEU A 207 -35.93 -26.02 -2.26
N ASN A 208 -36.08 -26.50 -3.51
CA ASN A 208 -37.15 -26.04 -4.40
C ASN A 208 -38.47 -26.75 -4.09
N SER A 209 -39.53 -26.35 -4.78
CA SER A 209 -40.85 -26.96 -4.73
C SER A 209 -40.87 -28.46 -5.14
N ALA A 210 -39.78 -28.99 -5.68
CA ALA A 210 -39.58 -30.41 -5.99
C ALA A 210 -38.72 -31.16 -4.95
N GLY A 211 -38.34 -30.53 -3.83
CA GLY A 211 -37.54 -31.15 -2.76
C GLY A 211 -36.06 -31.32 -3.10
N VAL A 212 -35.57 -30.66 -4.15
CA VAL A 212 -34.16 -30.68 -4.57
C VAL A 212 -33.43 -29.51 -3.93
N PRO A 213 -32.22 -29.70 -3.39
CA PRO A 213 -31.39 -28.60 -2.89
C PRO A 213 -31.20 -27.51 -3.95
N LEU A 214 -31.73 -26.31 -3.65
CA LEU A 214 -31.61 -25.08 -4.41
C LEU A 214 -30.30 -24.34 -4.18
N ALA A 215 -29.55 -24.72 -3.14
CA ALA A 215 -28.38 -23.97 -2.74
C ALA A 215 -27.32 -24.86 -2.07
N PRO A 216 -26.04 -24.56 -2.30
CA PRO A 216 -24.91 -25.29 -1.75
C PRO A 216 -24.56 -24.88 -0.30
N VAL A 217 -23.60 -25.62 0.27
CA VAL A 217 -23.02 -25.36 1.59
C VAL A 217 -22.31 -23.99 1.59
N PRO A 218 -22.57 -23.10 2.58
CA PRO A 218 -21.88 -21.81 2.68
C PRO A 218 -20.37 -21.96 2.83
N ASN A 219 -19.60 -21.03 2.24
CA ASN A 219 -18.17 -20.89 2.48
C ASN A 219 -17.92 -20.71 4.00
N THR A 220 -16.94 -21.42 4.55
CA THR A 220 -16.54 -21.35 5.96
C THR A 220 -15.31 -20.47 6.21
N ALA A 221 -14.67 -19.94 5.16
CA ALA A 221 -13.44 -19.15 5.26
C ALA A 221 -13.72 -17.65 5.20
N ASN A 222 -13.74 -16.99 6.36
CA ASN A 222 -14.02 -15.56 6.56
C ASN A 222 -13.21 -14.61 5.66
N PHE A 223 -13.74 -14.27 4.48
CA PHE A 223 -13.22 -13.25 3.58
C PHE A 223 -13.10 -11.91 4.32
N ALA A 224 -11.91 -11.33 4.26
CA ALA A 224 -11.61 -10.11 5.00
C ALA A 224 -10.76 -9.16 4.16
N LEU A 225 -11.25 -7.93 4.06
CA LEU A 225 -10.51 -6.77 3.57
C LEU A 225 -10.31 -5.81 4.74
N ARG A 226 -9.17 -5.13 4.71
CA ARG A 226 -8.79 -4.06 5.63
C ARG A 226 -8.37 -2.86 4.81
N ALA A 227 -8.44 -1.67 5.39
CA ALA A 227 -7.74 -0.54 4.78
C ALA A 227 -6.22 -0.80 4.76
N ALA A 228 -5.53 -0.37 3.70
CA ALA A 228 -4.07 -0.55 3.58
C ALA A 228 -3.29 0.23 4.64
N SER A 229 -3.80 1.38 5.05
CA SER A 229 -3.16 2.25 6.03
C SER A 229 -4.13 2.60 7.14
N PRO A 230 -3.82 2.26 8.40
CA PRO A 230 -4.58 2.74 9.53
C PRO A 230 -4.66 4.29 9.58
N GLY A 231 -5.84 4.82 9.91
CA GLY A 231 -6.04 6.24 10.26
C GLY A 231 -6.39 7.24 9.14
N ILE A 232 -6.59 6.81 7.88
CA ILE A 232 -7.06 7.71 6.79
C ILE A 232 -8.52 7.48 6.41
N TRP A 233 -9.02 6.28 6.66
CA TRP A 233 -10.21 5.77 5.96
C TRP A 233 -11.41 5.53 6.89
N GLY A 234 -11.29 5.91 8.17
CA GLY A 234 -12.19 5.51 9.26
C GLY A 234 -13.28 6.51 9.62
N ASN A 235 -13.37 7.67 8.96
CA ASN A 235 -14.35 8.68 9.35
C ASN A 235 -15.77 8.26 8.94
N THR A 236 -16.64 8.27 9.96
CA THR A 236 -18.05 7.92 9.91
C THR A 236 -18.84 8.79 8.91
N PRO A 237 -20.06 8.35 8.50
CA PRO A 237 -20.98 9.13 7.65
C PRO A 237 -21.41 10.50 8.20
N SER A 238 -20.97 10.87 9.41
CA SER A 238 -21.36 12.10 10.11
C SER A 238 -20.66 13.36 9.59
N ASP A 239 -19.54 13.22 8.87
CA ASP A 239 -18.92 14.32 8.13
C ASP A 239 -19.14 14.11 6.62
N PRO A 240 -20.09 14.82 6.00
CA PRO A 240 -20.36 14.71 4.57
C PRO A 240 -19.24 15.26 3.67
N THR A 241 -18.19 15.88 4.25
CA THR A 241 -17.05 16.44 3.50
C THR A 241 -15.90 15.44 3.31
N LEU A 242 -15.89 14.32 4.04
CA LEU A 242 -14.82 13.32 3.97
C LEU A 242 -15.23 12.13 3.10
N VAL A 243 -14.45 11.88 2.04
CA VAL A 243 -14.67 10.76 1.12
C VAL A 243 -14.18 9.47 1.80
N GLY A 244 -15.07 8.68 2.40
CA GLY A 244 -14.72 7.39 2.99
C GLY A 244 -14.30 6.34 1.94
N LEU A 245 -13.49 5.35 2.35
CA LEU A 245 -13.04 4.26 1.47
C LEU A 245 -14.20 3.34 1.13
N ARG A 246 -14.57 3.33 -0.15
CA ARG A 246 -15.62 2.49 -0.71
C ARG A 246 -15.01 1.29 -1.40
N VAL A 247 -15.53 0.11 -1.10
CA VAL A 247 -15.11 -1.15 -1.70
C VAL A 247 -16.32 -1.81 -2.35
N GLN A 248 -16.19 -2.12 -3.63
CA GLN A 248 -17.17 -2.90 -4.37
C GLN A 248 -16.60 -4.29 -4.60
N VAL A 249 -17.40 -5.31 -4.32
CA VAL A 249 -17.10 -6.70 -4.67
C VAL A 249 -18.25 -7.23 -5.51
N ALA A 250 -17.95 -7.72 -6.71
CA ALA A 250 -18.96 -8.14 -7.67
C ALA A 250 -18.58 -9.44 -8.37
N PRO A 251 -19.52 -10.38 -8.59
CA PRO A 251 -19.26 -11.59 -9.37
C PRO A 251 -18.79 -11.29 -10.78
N SER A 252 -17.83 -12.07 -11.27
CA SER A 252 -17.27 -11.98 -12.62
C SER A 252 -16.96 -13.35 -13.20
N SER A 253 -16.51 -13.36 -14.47
CA SER A 253 -16.16 -14.58 -15.19
C SER A 253 -15.04 -14.29 -16.19
N ARG A 254 -13.99 -15.10 -16.18
CA ARG A 254 -12.86 -15.03 -17.14
C ARG A 254 -13.10 -15.81 -18.43
N ALA A 255 -13.89 -16.87 -18.35
CA ALA A 255 -14.16 -17.74 -19.49
C ALA A 255 -15.65 -18.09 -19.60
N ARG A 256 -16.17 -18.08 -20.82
CA ARG A 256 -17.51 -18.57 -21.16
C ARG A 256 -17.44 -19.32 -22.49
N SER A 257 -17.84 -20.58 -22.49
CA SER A 257 -17.86 -21.41 -23.70
C SER A 257 -19.05 -22.36 -23.70
N GLN A 258 -19.58 -22.68 -24.88
CA GLN A 258 -20.61 -23.69 -25.02
C GLN A 258 -20.01 -25.08 -24.82
N VAL A 259 -20.74 -25.93 -24.10
CA VAL A 259 -20.46 -27.35 -23.93
C VAL A 259 -20.89 -28.10 -25.19
N GLN A 260 -19.97 -28.91 -25.73
CA GLN A 260 -20.18 -29.78 -26.90
C GLN A 260 -20.47 -31.22 -26.50
N GLY A 261 -19.99 -31.65 -25.34
CA GLY A 261 -20.26 -32.98 -24.82
C GLY A 261 -19.52 -33.26 -23.52
N VAL A 262 -19.91 -34.36 -22.88
CA VAL A 262 -19.27 -34.88 -21.66
C VAL A 262 -18.88 -36.33 -21.91
N SER A 263 -17.70 -36.72 -21.44
CA SER A 263 -17.17 -38.07 -21.58
C SER A 263 -16.29 -38.44 -20.40
N ASN A 264 -15.85 -39.70 -20.35
CA ASN A 264 -14.89 -40.16 -19.36
C ASN A 264 -13.47 -39.74 -19.75
N PHE A 265 -12.71 -39.19 -18.80
CA PHE A 265 -11.28 -39.03 -18.97
C PHE A 265 -10.56 -40.31 -18.55
N GLY A 266 -10.00 -41.05 -19.51
CA GLY A 266 -9.53 -42.43 -19.27
C GLY A 266 -10.70 -43.39 -18.99
N GLY A 267 -10.41 -44.63 -18.57
CA GLY A 267 -11.45 -45.65 -18.30
C GLY A 267 -12.34 -45.40 -17.06
N GLY A 268 -12.46 -44.15 -16.57
CA GLY A 268 -13.09 -43.75 -15.31
C GLY A 268 -14.45 -43.03 -15.42
N THR A 269 -14.77 -42.13 -14.48
CA THR A 269 -16.03 -41.36 -14.37
C THR A 269 -16.18 -40.24 -15.41
N ASN A 270 -17.41 -39.74 -15.63
CA ASN A 270 -17.72 -38.67 -16.60
C ASN A 270 -17.19 -37.30 -16.13
N ASN A 271 -15.89 -37.05 -16.30
CA ASN A 271 -15.21 -35.85 -15.81
C ASN A 271 -14.51 -35.03 -16.91
N LEU A 272 -14.54 -35.46 -18.19
CA LEU A 272 -14.06 -34.65 -19.30
C LEU A 272 -15.22 -33.89 -19.94
N VAL A 273 -15.19 -32.57 -19.87
CA VAL A 273 -16.14 -31.70 -20.58
C VAL A 273 -15.46 -31.12 -21.82
N THR A 274 -16.05 -31.36 -22.98
CA THR A 274 -15.61 -30.78 -24.26
C THR A 274 -16.37 -29.49 -24.51
N LEU A 275 -15.64 -28.44 -24.89
CA LEU A 275 -16.11 -27.08 -25.09
C LEU A 275 -15.80 -26.62 -26.52
N ASN A 276 -16.49 -25.57 -26.98
CA ASN A 276 -16.09 -24.85 -28.20
C ASN A 276 -14.67 -24.29 -28.08
N SER A 277 -14.33 -23.75 -26.91
CA SER A 277 -13.00 -23.29 -26.54
C SER A 277 -12.78 -23.42 -25.04
N ALA A 278 -11.61 -23.90 -24.63
CA ALA A 278 -11.14 -23.91 -23.25
C ALA A 278 -10.26 -22.69 -22.92
N GLN A 279 -10.22 -21.69 -23.80
CA GLN A 279 -9.48 -20.45 -23.57
C GLN A 279 -9.97 -19.76 -22.28
N ASN A 280 -9.02 -19.28 -21.47
CA ASN A 280 -9.22 -18.63 -20.16
C ASN A 280 -9.76 -19.53 -19.02
N PHE A 281 -10.04 -20.82 -19.26
CA PHE A 281 -10.19 -21.79 -18.17
C PHE A 281 -8.82 -22.12 -17.59
N TYR A 282 -8.75 -22.50 -16.31
CA TYR A 282 -7.50 -22.81 -15.60
C TYR A 282 -7.73 -23.88 -14.53
N ALA A 283 -6.66 -24.57 -14.13
CA ALA A 283 -6.71 -25.52 -13.02
C ALA A 283 -7.04 -24.79 -11.71
N GLY A 284 -7.96 -25.36 -10.93
CA GLY A 284 -8.51 -24.75 -9.72
C GLY A 284 -9.74 -23.87 -9.95
N ALA A 285 -10.03 -23.47 -11.20
CA ALA A 285 -11.22 -22.69 -11.52
C ALA A 285 -12.49 -23.46 -11.15
N ILE A 286 -13.46 -22.77 -10.52
CA ILE A 286 -14.80 -23.33 -10.38
C ILE A 286 -15.62 -22.89 -11.59
N VAL A 287 -16.32 -23.82 -12.20
CA VAL A 287 -17.10 -23.62 -13.43
C VAL A 287 -18.56 -23.91 -13.15
N GLU A 288 -19.44 -22.96 -13.46
CA GLU A 288 -20.87 -23.17 -13.52
C GLU A 288 -21.26 -23.67 -14.92
N PHE A 289 -22.07 -24.72 -14.94
CA PHE A 289 -22.72 -25.25 -16.13
C PHE A 289 -24.20 -24.84 -16.12
N ASP A 290 -24.58 -24.10 -17.15
CA ASP A 290 -25.89 -23.48 -17.33
C ASP A 290 -26.59 -24.10 -18.55
N PRO A 291 -27.50 -25.07 -18.35
CA PRO A 291 -28.33 -25.62 -19.43
C PRO A 291 -29.48 -24.69 -19.86
N GLY A 292 -29.68 -23.53 -19.22
CA GLY A 292 -30.75 -22.57 -19.52
C GLY A 292 -32.07 -22.83 -18.79
N GLY A 293 -32.91 -21.79 -18.65
CA GLY A 293 -34.19 -21.82 -17.94
C GLY A 293 -35.40 -21.90 -18.86
N ASN A 294 -35.75 -23.10 -19.31
CA ASN A 294 -36.82 -23.33 -20.29
C ASN A 294 -37.86 -24.35 -19.79
N TYR A 295 -39.02 -24.37 -20.46
CA TYR A 295 -40.11 -25.31 -20.24
C TYR A 295 -40.33 -26.16 -21.48
N SER A 296 -40.54 -27.46 -21.29
CA SER A 296 -41.04 -28.36 -22.32
C SER A 296 -42.54 -28.50 -22.22
N VAL A 297 -43.24 -28.24 -23.33
CA VAL A 297 -44.66 -28.50 -23.50
C VAL A 297 -44.81 -29.77 -24.32
N ALA A 298 -45.15 -30.88 -23.66
CA ALA A 298 -45.42 -32.14 -24.36
C ALA A 298 -46.70 -31.98 -25.22
N GLY A 299 -46.68 -32.50 -26.44
CA GLY A 299 -47.79 -32.38 -27.39
C GLY A 299 -47.34 -32.49 -28.83
N ALA A 300 -48.15 -31.96 -29.74
CA ALA A 300 -47.87 -31.95 -31.17
C ALA A 300 -48.38 -30.66 -31.83
N VAL A 301 -47.76 -30.30 -32.95
CA VAL A 301 -48.25 -29.24 -33.83
C VAL A 301 -49.47 -29.76 -34.56
N THR A 302 -50.62 -29.11 -34.38
CA THR A 302 -51.89 -29.49 -35.01
C THR A 302 -52.27 -28.60 -36.18
N SER A 303 -51.63 -27.43 -36.33
CA SER A 303 -51.77 -26.57 -37.50
C SER A 303 -50.57 -25.62 -37.65
N GLY A 304 -50.18 -25.29 -38.88
CA GLY A 304 -49.15 -24.29 -39.18
C GLY A 304 -47.71 -24.72 -38.85
N THR A 305 -46.79 -23.76 -38.82
CA THR A 305 -45.38 -23.96 -38.46
C THR A 305 -44.92 -22.82 -37.57
N PHE A 306 -44.37 -23.15 -36.41
CA PHE A 306 -43.89 -22.14 -35.47
C PHE A 306 -42.57 -21.52 -35.96
N THR A 307 -42.42 -20.23 -35.69
CA THR A 307 -41.16 -19.50 -35.92
C THR A 307 -40.40 -19.39 -34.61
N ALA A 308 -39.12 -19.77 -34.60
CA ALA A 308 -38.27 -19.62 -33.43
C ALA A 308 -38.25 -18.15 -32.96
N GLY A 309 -38.40 -17.92 -31.65
CA GLY A 309 -38.47 -16.58 -31.06
C GLY A 309 -39.85 -15.92 -31.12
N GLU A 310 -40.87 -16.55 -31.72
CA GLU A 310 -42.23 -16.01 -31.68
C GLU A 310 -42.88 -16.20 -30.31
N GLN A 311 -43.76 -15.27 -29.94
CA GLN A 311 -44.61 -15.42 -28.77
C GLN A 311 -45.72 -16.43 -29.05
N VAL A 312 -45.99 -17.29 -28.09
CA VAL A 312 -47.14 -18.18 -28.06
C VAL A 312 -48.05 -17.81 -26.91
N LYS A 313 -49.36 -17.94 -27.12
CA LYS A 313 -50.38 -17.69 -26.10
C LYS A 313 -51.31 -18.89 -25.99
N GLN A 314 -51.53 -19.37 -24.77
CA GLN A 314 -52.43 -20.47 -24.49
C GLN A 314 -53.88 -19.99 -24.44
N THR A 315 -54.75 -20.67 -25.19
CA THR A 315 -56.20 -20.41 -25.21
C THR A 315 -56.82 -20.75 -23.84
N GLY A 316 -57.67 -19.85 -23.32
CA GLY A 316 -58.42 -20.05 -22.07
C GLY A 316 -57.70 -19.58 -20.81
N THR A 317 -56.39 -19.81 -20.68
CA THR A 317 -55.59 -19.35 -19.53
C THR A 317 -54.91 -18.00 -19.77
N ASN A 318 -54.77 -17.60 -21.04
CA ASN A 318 -53.94 -16.46 -21.48
C ASN A 318 -52.46 -16.58 -21.08
N ALA A 319 -51.99 -17.77 -20.68
CA ALA A 319 -50.57 -17.98 -20.40
C ALA A 319 -49.76 -17.72 -21.67
N THR A 320 -48.60 -17.08 -21.57
CA THR A 320 -47.75 -16.79 -22.74
C THR A 320 -46.37 -17.39 -22.56
N GLY A 321 -45.69 -17.68 -23.67
CA GLY A 321 -44.29 -18.06 -23.71
C GLY A 321 -43.65 -17.62 -25.02
N ILE A 322 -42.35 -17.82 -25.17
CA ILE A 322 -41.59 -17.55 -26.39
C ILE A 322 -40.99 -18.87 -26.85
N VAL A 323 -41.24 -19.24 -28.11
CA VAL A 323 -40.74 -20.49 -28.69
C VAL A 323 -39.22 -20.47 -28.77
N VAL A 324 -38.57 -21.51 -28.23
CA VAL A 324 -37.13 -21.70 -28.28
C VAL A 324 -36.79 -22.72 -29.36
N GLY A 325 -36.16 -22.26 -30.44
CA GLY A 325 -35.79 -23.14 -31.56
C GLY A 325 -36.97 -23.56 -32.44
N ALA A 326 -36.79 -24.63 -33.22
CA ALA A 326 -37.86 -25.16 -34.07
C ALA A 326 -38.78 -26.10 -33.28
N VAL A 327 -40.08 -26.08 -33.60
CA VAL A 327 -41.06 -26.99 -32.98
C VAL A 327 -41.29 -28.19 -33.90
N PRO A 328 -40.89 -29.41 -33.51
CA PRO A 328 -41.11 -30.59 -34.35
C PRO A 328 -42.61 -30.93 -34.45
N PRO A 329 -43.11 -31.39 -35.60
CA PRO A 329 -44.54 -31.69 -35.78
C PRO A 329 -45.13 -32.66 -34.75
N GLY A 330 -44.37 -33.67 -34.31
CA GLY A 330 -44.78 -34.66 -33.30
C GLY A 330 -43.92 -34.64 -32.03
N GLY A 331 -43.19 -33.55 -31.79
CA GLY A 331 -42.28 -33.41 -30.65
C GLY A 331 -42.70 -32.27 -29.71
N PRO A 332 -42.12 -32.20 -28.51
CA PRO A 332 -42.46 -31.15 -27.55
C PRO A 332 -42.11 -29.77 -28.09
N MET A 333 -42.94 -28.78 -27.76
CA MET A 333 -42.61 -27.37 -27.96
C MET A 333 -41.82 -26.87 -26.76
N VAL A 334 -40.65 -26.29 -26.98
CA VAL A 334 -39.86 -25.65 -25.92
C VAL A 334 -40.18 -24.17 -25.88
N ILE A 335 -40.49 -23.66 -24.69
CA ILE A 335 -40.78 -22.24 -24.47
C ILE A 335 -39.93 -21.65 -23.34
N THR A 336 -39.63 -20.37 -23.45
CA THR A 336 -39.07 -19.52 -22.39
C THR A 336 -40.02 -18.36 -22.11
N GLY A 337 -39.75 -17.52 -21.12
CA GLY A 337 -40.61 -16.38 -20.79
C GLY A 337 -42.04 -16.79 -20.42
N LEU A 338 -42.23 -17.95 -19.79
CA LEU A 338 -43.55 -18.45 -19.42
C LEU A 338 -44.19 -17.52 -18.38
N THR A 339 -45.36 -16.97 -18.71
CA THR A 339 -46.16 -16.13 -17.80
C THR A 339 -47.59 -16.65 -17.72
N GLY A 340 -48.25 -16.43 -16.58
CA GLY A 340 -49.58 -16.98 -16.29
C GLY A 340 -49.54 -18.45 -15.84
N THR A 341 -50.71 -19.02 -15.59
CA THR A 341 -50.86 -20.40 -15.09
C THR A 341 -51.42 -21.29 -16.20
N PRO A 342 -50.55 -21.95 -17.01
CA PRO A 342 -51.02 -22.80 -18.09
C PRO A 342 -51.68 -24.07 -17.56
N ASN A 343 -52.60 -24.63 -18.35
CA ASN A 343 -53.25 -25.91 -18.06
C ASN A 343 -52.98 -26.95 -19.17
N ALA A 344 -53.44 -28.19 -18.99
CA ALA A 344 -53.25 -29.24 -19.99
C ALA A 344 -54.26 -29.22 -21.15
N GLY A 345 -55.34 -28.42 -21.06
CA GLY A 345 -56.46 -28.44 -22.02
C GLY A 345 -56.44 -27.33 -23.07
N GLY A 346 -55.72 -26.22 -22.83
CA GLY A 346 -55.65 -25.09 -23.75
C GLY A 346 -54.56 -25.25 -24.82
N THR A 347 -54.88 -25.02 -26.08
CA THR A 347 -53.91 -24.99 -27.18
C THR A 347 -53.00 -23.76 -27.13
N TRP A 348 -51.74 -23.90 -27.53
CA TRP A 348 -50.80 -22.81 -27.67
C TRP A 348 -50.82 -22.28 -29.10
N VAL A 349 -51.05 -20.98 -29.27
CA VAL A 349 -51.18 -20.34 -30.58
C VAL A 349 -50.03 -19.36 -30.80
N GLY A 350 -49.28 -19.52 -31.89
CA GLY A 350 -48.24 -18.60 -32.34
C GLY A 350 -48.84 -17.24 -32.67
N GLN A 351 -48.31 -16.18 -32.08
CA GLN A 351 -48.84 -14.82 -32.26
C GLN A 351 -48.42 -14.22 -33.60
N ALA A 352 -47.32 -14.70 -34.19
CA ALA A 352 -46.87 -14.27 -35.51
C ALA A 352 -47.28 -15.29 -36.59
N SER A 353 -47.07 -16.59 -36.33
CA SER A 353 -47.33 -17.65 -37.30
C SER A 353 -48.77 -18.12 -37.34
N THR A 354 -49.57 -17.84 -36.31
CA THR A 354 -50.90 -18.44 -36.06
C THR A 354 -50.89 -19.97 -35.94
N ALA A 355 -49.70 -20.60 -35.87
CA ALA A 355 -49.56 -22.04 -35.69
C ALA A 355 -50.16 -22.49 -34.36
N VAL A 356 -50.71 -23.71 -34.33
CA VAL A 356 -51.42 -24.26 -33.18
C VAL A 356 -50.68 -25.50 -32.69
N PHE A 357 -50.38 -25.52 -31.41
CA PHE A 357 -49.79 -26.66 -30.71
C PHE A 357 -50.78 -27.16 -29.65
N THR A 358 -51.14 -28.43 -29.72
CA THR A 358 -52.05 -29.05 -28.76
C THR A 358 -51.23 -29.76 -27.69
N PRO A 359 -51.23 -29.27 -26.43
CA PRO A 359 -50.48 -29.91 -25.37
C PRO A 359 -51.16 -31.20 -24.90
N THR A 360 -50.36 -32.15 -24.43
CA THR A 360 -50.82 -33.36 -23.73
C THR A 360 -50.57 -33.30 -22.22
N ALA A 361 -49.83 -32.27 -21.76
CA ALA A 361 -49.53 -32.03 -20.35
C ALA A 361 -49.29 -30.53 -20.11
N VAL A 362 -49.32 -30.12 -18.84
CA VAL A 362 -48.89 -28.77 -18.42
C VAL A 362 -47.40 -28.60 -18.74
N PRO A 363 -46.94 -27.40 -19.18
CA PRO A 363 -45.52 -27.12 -19.36
C PRO A 363 -44.71 -27.54 -18.15
N THR A 364 -43.72 -28.41 -18.37
CA THR A 364 -42.83 -28.91 -17.32
C THR A 364 -41.50 -28.20 -17.45
N ALA A 365 -40.98 -27.65 -16.36
CA ALA A 365 -39.63 -27.11 -16.37
C ALA A 365 -38.66 -28.25 -16.74
N ASN A 366 -37.73 -27.99 -17.65
CA ASN A 366 -36.75 -29.02 -18.01
C ASN A 366 -35.98 -29.47 -16.75
N PRO A 367 -35.85 -30.79 -16.51
CA PRO A 367 -35.10 -31.29 -15.36
C PRO A 367 -33.61 -30.94 -15.54
N GLY A 368 -33.06 -30.16 -14.60
CA GLY A 368 -31.67 -29.74 -14.61
C GLY A 368 -31.49 -28.29 -14.20
N GLY A 369 -31.28 -28.05 -12.90
CA GLY A 369 -30.78 -26.78 -12.40
C GLY A 369 -29.32 -26.56 -12.79
N LYS A 370 -28.81 -25.36 -12.52
CA LYS A 370 -27.38 -25.07 -12.66
C LYS A 370 -26.58 -25.98 -11.76
N PHE A 371 -25.37 -26.32 -12.18
CA PHE A 371 -24.45 -27.09 -11.35
C PHE A 371 -23.02 -26.64 -11.54
N TYR A 372 -22.16 -26.99 -10.60
CA TYR A 372 -20.78 -26.52 -10.54
C TYR A 372 -19.77 -27.66 -10.54
N GLY A 373 -18.58 -27.38 -11.04
CA GLY A 373 -17.45 -28.30 -10.98
C GLY A 373 -16.13 -27.56 -10.86
N LYS A 374 -15.23 -28.09 -10.03
CA LYS A 374 -13.86 -27.60 -9.93
C LYS A 374 -13.01 -28.22 -11.04
N VAL A 375 -12.27 -27.40 -11.78
CA VAL A 375 -11.38 -27.83 -12.85
C VAL A 375 -10.10 -28.40 -12.22
N GLN A 376 -9.81 -29.66 -12.52
CA GLN A 376 -8.54 -30.29 -12.16
C GLN A 376 -7.43 -29.85 -13.13
N SER A 377 -7.71 -29.86 -14.42
CA SER A 377 -6.75 -29.51 -15.46
C SER A 377 -7.45 -29.10 -16.76
N VAL A 378 -6.75 -28.33 -17.60
CA VAL A 378 -7.19 -27.97 -18.95
C VAL A 378 -6.58 -28.94 -19.94
N GLN A 379 -7.42 -29.51 -20.81
CA GLN A 379 -7.07 -30.56 -21.77
C GLN A 379 -7.07 -29.99 -23.19
N GLY A 380 -5.91 -29.55 -23.66
CA GLY A 380 -5.76 -28.92 -24.97
C GLY A 380 -6.56 -27.62 -25.10
N THR A 381 -7.04 -27.31 -26.32
CA THR A 381 -7.76 -26.05 -26.61
C THR A 381 -9.27 -26.12 -26.39
N LYS A 382 -9.81 -27.30 -26.05
CA LYS A 382 -11.25 -27.55 -26.02
C LYS A 382 -11.73 -28.36 -24.81
N GLY A 383 -10.86 -28.95 -24.01
CA GLY A 383 -11.27 -29.80 -22.89
C GLY A 383 -10.99 -29.17 -21.54
N ILE A 384 -11.89 -29.40 -20.59
CA ILE A 384 -11.60 -29.24 -19.16
C ILE A 384 -11.88 -30.56 -18.45
N GLN A 385 -10.95 -30.99 -17.59
CA GLN A 385 -11.13 -32.14 -16.71
C GLN A 385 -11.59 -31.63 -15.35
N LEU A 386 -12.70 -32.15 -14.83
CA LEU A 386 -13.20 -31.85 -13.50
C LEU A 386 -12.55 -32.74 -12.44
N VAL A 387 -12.35 -32.19 -11.23
CA VAL A 387 -11.85 -32.93 -10.07
C VAL A 387 -12.79 -34.09 -9.73
N ASN A 388 -14.10 -33.82 -9.73
CA ASN A 388 -15.16 -34.81 -9.54
C ASN A 388 -15.93 -35.02 -10.85
N GLY A 389 -16.32 -36.26 -11.12
CA GLY A 389 -17.20 -36.57 -12.27
C GLY A 389 -18.62 -36.04 -12.08
N LEU A 390 -19.31 -35.77 -13.19
CA LEU A 390 -20.71 -35.36 -13.17
C LEU A 390 -21.61 -36.51 -12.72
N THR A 391 -22.63 -36.19 -11.92
CA THR A 391 -23.67 -37.16 -11.53
C THR A 391 -24.55 -37.53 -12.72
N ALA A 392 -25.31 -38.63 -12.61
CA ALA A 392 -26.23 -39.05 -13.67
C ALA A 392 -27.28 -37.98 -14.00
N ALA A 393 -27.75 -37.22 -13.00
CA ALA A 393 -28.69 -36.11 -13.19
C ALA A 393 -28.04 -34.93 -13.94
N GLN A 394 -26.81 -34.54 -13.55
CA GLN A 394 -26.06 -33.47 -14.23
C GLN A 394 -25.75 -33.83 -15.68
N LEU A 395 -25.34 -35.08 -15.93
CA LEU A 395 -25.10 -35.59 -17.27
C LEU A 395 -26.38 -35.56 -18.12
N THR A 396 -27.52 -35.96 -17.54
CA THR A 396 -28.82 -35.90 -18.21
C THR A 396 -29.19 -34.46 -18.54
N ALA A 397 -28.97 -33.50 -17.65
CA ALA A 397 -29.26 -32.08 -17.88
C ALA A 397 -28.41 -31.48 -19.03
N VAL A 398 -27.11 -31.79 -19.08
CA VAL A 398 -26.23 -31.33 -20.17
C VAL A 398 -26.64 -31.94 -21.51
N ASN A 399 -26.98 -33.23 -21.52
CA ASN A 399 -27.28 -33.98 -22.74
C ASN A 399 -28.73 -33.79 -23.23
N ALA A 400 -29.69 -33.49 -22.36
CA ALA A 400 -31.09 -33.28 -22.74
C ALA A 400 -31.22 -32.17 -23.78
N ASN A 401 -30.43 -31.10 -23.63
CA ASN A 401 -30.38 -30.00 -24.59
C ASN A 401 -29.81 -30.38 -25.96
N ALA A 402 -28.95 -31.40 -26.02
CA ALA A 402 -28.38 -31.91 -27.26
C ALA A 402 -29.39 -32.68 -28.12
N ALA A 403 -30.50 -33.15 -27.53
CA ALA A 403 -31.53 -33.92 -28.22
C ALA A 403 -32.50 -33.06 -29.07
N PHE A 404 -32.45 -31.73 -28.96
CA PHE A 404 -33.29 -30.80 -29.73
C PHE A 404 -32.67 -30.46 -31.09
N ALA A 405 -33.50 -30.02 -32.05
CA ALA A 405 -33.06 -29.64 -33.40
C ALA A 405 -33.52 -28.19 -33.72
N PRO A 406 -32.62 -27.19 -33.77
CA PRO A 406 -31.19 -27.28 -33.42
C PRO A 406 -30.97 -27.50 -31.91
N PRO A 407 -29.84 -28.09 -31.50
CA PRO A 407 -29.50 -28.28 -30.08
C PRO A 407 -29.54 -26.98 -29.29
N LEU A 408 -30.08 -27.04 -28.08
CA LEU A 408 -30.03 -25.90 -27.16
C LEU A 408 -28.62 -25.80 -26.55
N PRO A 409 -28.05 -24.60 -26.41
CA PRO A 409 -26.70 -24.47 -25.90
C PRO A 409 -26.65 -24.59 -24.37
N THR A 410 -25.84 -25.52 -23.87
CA THR A 410 -25.38 -25.54 -22.47
C THR A 410 -24.10 -24.71 -22.38
N TRP A 411 -24.03 -23.75 -21.46
CA TRP A 411 -22.88 -22.87 -21.29
C TRP A 411 -22.05 -23.27 -20.05
N ALA A 412 -20.74 -23.34 -20.20
CA ALA A 412 -19.79 -23.39 -19.11
C ALA A 412 -19.20 -21.99 -18.88
N ARG A 413 -19.21 -21.51 -17.64
CA ARG A 413 -18.60 -20.23 -17.25
C ARG A 413 -17.76 -20.38 -16.00
N THR A 414 -16.57 -19.78 -15.97
CA THR A 414 -15.79 -19.72 -14.73
C THR A 414 -16.44 -18.75 -13.75
N CYS A 415 -16.23 -18.99 -12.46
CA CYS A 415 -16.81 -18.21 -11.39
C CYS A 415 -15.72 -17.51 -10.60
N GLU A 416 -15.70 -16.19 -10.69
CA GLU A 416 -14.74 -15.32 -10.03
C GLU A 416 -15.47 -14.10 -9.41
N PHE A 417 -14.70 -13.20 -8.81
CA PHE A 417 -15.18 -11.88 -8.42
C PHE A 417 -14.16 -10.79 -8.76
N ASP A 418 -14.67 -9.58 -8.93
CA ASP A 418 -13.88 -8.37 -9.08
C ASP A 418 -13.95 -7.56 -7.79
N ILE A 419 -12.85 -6.92 -7.43
CA ILE A 419 -12.80 -5.91 -6.37
C ILE A 419 -12.50 -4.57 -7.01
N SER A 420 -13.23 -3.52 -6.65
CA SER A 420 -12.82 -2.14 -6.91
C SER A 420 -12.87 -1.32 -5.64
N ALA A 421 -11.79 -0.62 -5.34
CA ALA A 421 -11.72 0.31 -4.23
C ALA A 421 -11.58 1.74 -4.73
N SER A 422 -12.18 2.68 -4.02
CA SER A 422 -12.06 4.10 -4.31
C SER A 422 -12.07 4.92 -3.04
N CYS A 423 -11.16 5.88 -2.95
CA CYS A 423 -11.18 6.90 -1.92
C CYS A 423 -10.52 8.19 -2.39
N GLY A 424 -11.20 9.32 -2.20
CA GLY A 424 -10.80 10.59 -2.80
C GLY A 424 -10.61 10.45 -4.32
N ASN A 425 -9.43 10.83 -4.81
CA ASN A 425 -9.06 10.75 -6.24
C ASN A 425 -8.36 9.43 -6.62
N VAL A 426 -8.17 8.51 -5.67
CA VAL A 426 -7.50 7.23 -5.92
C VAL A 426 -8.57 6.16 -6.14
N SER A 427 -8.46 5.42 -7.25
CA SER A 427 -9.28 4.24 -7.51
C SER A 427 -8.42 3.12 -8.08
N GLU A 428 -8.71 1.90 -7.64
CA GLU A 428 -8.02 0.67 -8.06
C GLU A 428 -9.05 -0.42 -8.31
N ALA A 429 -8.75 -1.32 -9.26
CA ALA A 429 -9.63 -2.42 -9.62
C ALA A 429 -8.83 -3.69 -9.92
N PHE A 430 -9.31 -4.80 -9.37
CA PHE A 430 -8.75 -6.13 -9.49
C PHE A 430 -9.81 -7.04 -10.10
N ARG A 431 -9.45 -7.76 -11.17
CA ARG A 431 -10.41 -8.50 -12.01
C ARG A 431 -10.18 -10.00 -11.95
N GLY A 432 -11.28 -10.75 -11.92
CA GLY A 432 -11.30 -12.21 -11.99
C GLY A 432 -10.47 -12.85 -10.89
N LEU A 433 -10.75 -12.49 -9.65
CA LEU A 433 -10.12 -13.01 -8.44
C LEU A 433 -10.81 -14.28 -7.95
N THR A 434 -10.08 -15.07 -7.17
CA THR A 434 -10.57 -16.29 -6.51
C THR A 434 -10.11 -16.37 -5.05
N LEU A 435 -10.78 -17.20 -4.25
CA LEU A 435 -10.40 -17.58 -2.89
C LEU A 435 -9.37 -18.72 -2.86
N ASP A 436 -9.07 -19.35 -4.00
CA ASP A 436 -8.11 -20.45 -4.09
C ASP A 436 -6.66 -19.92 -4.18
N ASN A 437 -5.91 -20.09 -3.08
CA ASN A 437 -4.52 -19.65 -2.96
C ASN A 437 -3.49 -20.51 -3.72
N THR A 438 -3.92 -21.58 -4.40
CA THR A 438 -3.06 -22.36 -5.32
C THR A 438 -2.95 -21.74 -6.70
N THR A 439 -3.76 -20.70 -6.98
CA THR A 439 -3.84 -20.06 -8.29
C THR A 439 -3.18 -18.67 -8.26
N PRO A 440 -2.65 -18.17 -9.39
CA PRO A 440 -2.11 -16.81 -9.48
C PRO A 440 -3.17 -15.72 -9.35
N TYR A 441 -4.46 -16.07 -9.31
CA TYR A 441 -5.59 -15.16 -9.24
C TYR A 441 -6.15 -15.04 -7.82
N PHE A 442 -5.45 -15.57 -6.83
CA PHE A 442 -5.80 -15.44 -5.43
C PHE A 442 -5.89 -13.97 -5.01
N TYR A 443 -7.03 -13.56 -4.45
CA TYR A 443 -7.25 -12.16 -4.07
C TYR A 443 -6.19 -11.65 -3.08
N GLY A 444 -5.75 -12.49 -2.13
CA GLY A 444 -4.75 -12.12 -1.14
C GLY A 444 -3.45 -11.66 -1.80
N THR A 445 -2.94 -12.45 -2.75
CA THR A 445 -1.73 -12.10 -3.50
C THR A 445 -1.91 -10.85 -4.36
N ALA A 446 -3.06 -10.72 -5.02
CA ALA A 446 -3.35 -9.57 -5.88
C ALA A 446 -3.41 -8.25 -5.08
N ILE A 447 -4.09 -8.26 -3.92
CA ILE A 447 -4.22 -7.09 -3.05
C ILE A 447 -2.87 -6.75 -2.40
N ILE A 448 -2.17 -7.73 -1.79
CA ILE A 448 -0.88 -7.50 -1.12
C ILE A 448 0.14 -6.85 -2.04
N ASN A 449 0.20 -7.27 -3.31
CA ASN A 449 1.23 -6.81 -4.24
C ASN A 449 0.83 -5.55 -5.04
N GLY A 450 -0.45 -5.19 -5.08
CA GLY A 450 -0.96 -4.22 -6.05
C GLY A 450 -1.87 -3.13 -5.50
N SER A 451 -2.27 -3.21 -4.23
CA SER A 451 -3.23 -2.27 -3.65
C SER A 451 -2.56 -1.19 -2.80
N ALA A 452 -2.99 0.05 -3.00
CA ALA A 452 -2.64 1.19 -2.15
C ALA A 452 -3.75 1.54 -1.14
N LEU A 453 -4.98 1.04 -1.36
CA LEU A 453 -6.15 1.34 -0.53
C LEU A 453 -6.56 0.18 0.39
N LEU A 454 -6.29 -1.05 -0.01
CA LEU A 454 -6.68 -2.28 0.66
C LEU A 454 -5.47 -3.08 1.15
N SER A 455 -5.66 -3.76 2.27
CA SER A 455 -4.82 -4.85 2.73
C SER A 455 -5.69 -6.07 3.06
N VAL A 456 -5.06 -7.23 3.23
CA VAL A 456 -5.71 -8.45 3.69
C VAL A 456 -5.04 -8.90 4.99
N PRO A 457 -5.75 -9.63 5.87
CA PRO A 457 -5.11 -10.25 7.03
C PRO A 457 -3.94 -11.15 6.60
N SER A 458 -2.97 -11.33 7.49
CA SER A 458 -1.88 -12.29 7.30
C SER A 458 -2.06 -13.46 8.29
N PRO A 459 -2.22 -14.72 7.82
CA PRO A 459 -2.36 -15.11 6.42
C PRO A 459 -3.73 -14.69 5.84
N ALA A 460 -3.77 -14.48 4.52
CA ALA A 460 -5.01 -14.15 3.83
C ALA A 460 -5.97 -15.35 3.86
N PRO A 461 -7.24 -15.19 4.28
CA PRO A 461 -8.24 -16.25 4.24
C PRO A 461 -8.33 -16.88 2.85
N SER A 462 -8.37 -18.20 2.76
CA SER A 462 -8.42 -18.93 1.48
C SER A 462 -9.36 -20.13 1.56
N ASP A 463 -9.93 -20.53 0.43
CA ASP A 463 -10.78 -21.71 0.31
C ASP A 463 -10.39 -22.54 -0.92
N GLN A 464 -9.90 -23.76 -0.67
CA GLN A 464 -9.56 -24.74 -1.69
C GLN A 464 -10.57 -25.89 -1.76
N SER A 465 -11.43 -26.03 -0.75
CA SER A 465 -12.32 -27.19 -0.56
C SER A 465 -13.65 -27.04 -1.28
N THR A 466 -14.13 -25.81 -1.40
CA THR A 466 -15.43 -25.54 -2.01
C THR A 466 -15.41 -25.84 -3.51
N THR A 467 -16.43 -26.56 -3.96
CA THR A 467 -16.68 -26.85 -5.38
C THR A 467 -17.79 -25.99 -5.98
N ASP A 468 -18.36 -25.08 -5.19
CA ASP A 468 -19.47 -24.20 -5.56
C ASP A 468 -19.18 -22.74 -5.16
N PRO A 469 -19.03 -21.81 -6.11
CA PRO A 469 -18.61 -20.44 -5.86
C PRO A 469 -19.81 -19.49 -5.68
N SER A 470 -21.05 -19.98 -5.60
CA SER A 470 -22.21 -19.11 -5.40
C SER A 470 -22.23 -18.42 -4.02
N THR A 471 -21.24 -18.72 -3.17
CA THR A 471 -20.92 -18.11 -1.87
C THR A 471 -19.77 -17.11 -1.93
N MET A 472 -19.35 -16.65 -3.12
CA MET A 472 -18.27 -15.67 -3.26
C MET A 472 -18.58 -14.36 -2.53
N PRO A 473 -17.55 -13.62 -2.06
CA PRO A 473 -17.77 -12.43 -1.27
C PRO A 473 -18.54 -11.37 -2.03
N VAL A 474 -19.50 -10.73 -1.35
CA VAL A 474 -20.32 -9.66 -1.92
C VAL A 474 -20.70 -8.67 -0.84
N ALA A 475 -20.87 -7.39 -1.20
CA ALA A 475 -21.35 -6.38 -0.26
C ALA A 475 -22.77 -6.71 0.24
N PRO A 476 -23.13 -6.43 1.52
CA PRO A 476 -24.50 -6.60 2.03
C PRO A 476 -25.56 -5.85 1.21
N ASP A 477 -25.19 -4.68 0.68
CA ASP A 477 -26.02 -3.86 -0.20
C ASP A 477 -25.73 -4.10 -1.70
N GLY A 478 -24.78 -4.99 -1.98
CA GLY A 478 -24.20 -5.40 -3.27
C GLY A 478 -23.71 -4.28 -4.14
N TRP A 479 -23.32 -3.17 -3.52
CA TRP A 479 -22.73 -2.08 -4.23
C TRP A 479 -21.47 -1.58 -3.54
N ASN A 480 -21.57 -1.09 -2.32
CA ASN A 480 -20.44 -0.48 -1.63
C ASN A 480 -20.40 -0.92 -0.18
N VAL A 481 -19.32 -1.57 0.18
CA VAL A 481 -18.89 -1.58 1.57
C VAL A 481 -18.16 -0.27 1.83
N VAL A 482 -18.79 0.60 2.61
CA VAL A 482 -18.09 1.71 3.23
C VAL A 482 -17.34 1.14 4.42
N MET A 483 -16.01 1.19 4.37
CA MET A 483 -15.23 0.74 5.51
C MET A 483 -15.43 1.71 6.67
N ALA A 484 -15.78 1.18 7.84
CA ALA A 484 -16.09 1.95 9.05
C ALA A 484 -15.42 1.31 10.27
N GLY A 485 -15.43 2.02 11.40
CA GLY A 485 -14.88 1.53 12.67
C GLY A 485 -13.35 1.49 12.74
N GLY A 486 -12.66 2.08 11.76
CA GLY A 486 -11.23 2.39 11.89
C GLY A 486 -11.05 3.49 12.93
N THR A 487 -9.92 3.47 13.62
CA THR A 487 -9.54 4.53 14.57
C THR A 487 -8.18 5.09 14.18
N ASP A 488 -7.99 6.38 14.40
CA ASP A 488 -6.70 7.05 14.21
C ASP A 488 -5.76 6.80 15.40
N GLY A 489 -6.15 5.90 16.32
CA GLY A 489 -5.45 5.62 17.56
C GLY A 489 -5.51 6.77 18.55
N SER A 490 -4.67 6.69 19.58
CA SER A 490 -4.39 7.80 20.49
C SER A 490 -3.18 8.60 19.99
N ALA A 491 -3.04 9.85 20.41
CA ALA A 491 -1.83 10.62 20.15
C ALA A 491 -0.59 9.87 20.69
N PRO A 492 0.53 9.85 19.95
CA PRO A 492 1.76 9.24 20.42
C PRO A 492 2.35 10.02 21.61
N THR A 493 3.11 9.32 22.44
CA THR A 493 3.86 9.86 23.57
C THR A 493 5.36 9.86 23.26
N GLY A 494 6.18 10.52 24.09
CA GLY A 494 7.64 10.49 23.94
C GLY A 494 8.22 9.07 23.88
N THR A 495 7.64 8.11 24.62
CA THR A 495 8.07 6.70 24.57
C THR A 495 7.83 6.04 23.22
N ASP A 496 6.77 6.43 22.50
CA ASP A 496 6.50 5.94 21.16
C ASP A 496 7.54 6.47 20.14
N PHE A 497 8.01 7.71 20.32
CA PHE A 497 9.07 8.28 19.51
C PHE A 497 10.44 7.68 19.81
N VAL A 498 10.78 7.45 21.09
CA VAL A 498 12.00 6.72 21.49
C VAL A 498 12.00 5.33 20.85
N GLY A 499 10.86 4.64 20.94
CA GLY A 499 10.65 3.32 20.36
C GLY A 499 11.31 2.20 21.16
N THR A 500 11.12 0.96 20.70
CA THR A 500 11.66 -0.25 21.32
C THR A 500 12.51 -1.04 20.32
N ASP A 501 13.64 -1.57 20.79
CA ASP A 501 14.42 -2.54 20.01
C ASP A 501 13.83 -3.95 20.18
N LEU A 502 13.12 -4.41 19.16
CA LEU A 502 12.58 -5.79 19.07
C LEU A 502 13.38 -6.66 18.09
N GLY A 503 14.62 -6.26 17.79
CA GLY A 503 15.49 -6.92 16.83
C GLY A 503 15.37 -6.38 15.40
N PRO A 504 16.26 -6.81 14.49
CA PRO A 504 16.35 -6.30 13.12
C PRO A 504 15.01 -6.34 12.38
N GLY A 505 14.61 -5.21 11.80
CA GLY A 505 13.36 -5.06 11.05
C GLY A 505 12.09 -4.90 11.89
N ASN A 506 12.16 -5.14 13.21
CA ASN A 506 11.03 -5.05 14.13
C ASN A 506 11.10 -3.86 15.09
N ARG A 507 12.12 -3.01 14.95
CA ARG A 507 12.33 -1.83 15.78
C ARG A 507 11.26 -0.76 15.50
N THR A 508 10.93 0.02 16.52
CA THR A 508 9.96 1.13 16.44
C THR A 508 10.64 2.47 16.73
N GLY A 509 9.97 3.60 16.45
CA GLY A 509 10.47 4.94 16.77
C GLY A 509 11.90 5.23 16.27
N ILE A 510 12.71 5.91 17.08
CA ILE A 510 14.12 6.23 16.83
C ILE A 510 14.97 4.97 16.78
N ALA A 511 14.67 3.95 17.59
CA ALA A 511 15.38 2.67 17.56
C ALA A 511 15.38 2.06 16.13
N ALA A 512 14.32 2.26 15.34
CA ALA A 512 14.24 1.75 13.98
C ALA A 512 15.25 2.33 13.00
N LEU A 513 15.77 3.53 13.25
CA LEU A 513 16.79 4.12 12.36
C LEU A 513 18.08 3.31 12.33
N VAL A 514 18.32 2.41 13.29
CA VAL A 514 19.47 1.48 13.29
C VAL A 514 19.45 0.57 12.06
N ASP A 515 18.26 0.20 11.56
CA ASP A 515 18.09 -0.72 10.43
C ASP A 515 18.52 -0.10 9.07
N ALA A 516 18.81 1.20 9.04
CA ALA A 516 19.32 1.91 7.88
C ALA A 516 20.73 2.48 8.17
N PRO A 517 21.80 1.68 7.98
CA PRO A 517 23.15 2.06 8.39
C PRO A 517 23.73 3.25 7.62
N SER A 518 23.19 3.57 6.44
CA SER A 518 23.63 4.72 5.63
C SER A 518 23.20 6.08 6.20
N ILE A 519 22.34 6.12 7.22
CA ILE A 519 21.89 7.37 7.84
C ILE A 519 23.06 8.02 8.58
N SER A 520 23.31 9.30 8.28
CA SER A 520 24.36 10.13 8.88
C SER A 520 23.80 11.34 9.65
N ILE A 521 22.55 11.72 9.39
CA ILE A 521 21.84 12.82 10.07
C ILE A 521 20.51 12.29 10.59
N ILE A 522 20.16 12.60 11.84
CA ILE A 522 18.85 12.20 12.41
C ILE A 522 18.12 13.38 13.05
N GLY A 523 16.79 13.32 13.02
CA GLY A 523 15.92 14.29 13.68
C GLY A 523 14.52 13.75 13.91
N ALA A 524 13.79 14.38 14.84
CA ALA A 524 12.37 14.12 15.09
C ALA A 524 11.61 15.44 14.96
N PRO A 525 11.23 15.86 13.73
CA PRO A 525 10.78 17.22 13.49
C PRO A 525 9.61 17.65 14.39
N GLY A 526 9.86 18.66 15.22
CA GLY A 526 8.86 19.25 16.12
C GLY A 526 8.64 18.50 17.43
N ILE A 527 9.36 17.40 17.65
CA ILE A 527 9.29 16.62 18.90
C ILE A 527 10.39 17.12 19.84
N THR A 528 9.98 17.80 20.91
CA THR A 528 10.90 18.52 21.80
C THR A 528 10.83 18.05 23.25
N ASP A 529 10.17 16.93 23.53
CA ASP A 529 10.26 16.31 24.84
C ASP A 529 11.68 15.78 25.09
N GLN A 530 12.09 15.79 26.35
CA GLN A 530 13.47 15.51 26.73
C GLN A 530 13.87 14.06 26.42
N ASP A 531 12.96 13.10 26.59
CA ASP A 531 13.25 11.68 26.37
C ASP A 531 13.53 11.40 24.88
N THR A 532 12.73 11.96 23.97
CA THR A 532 12.95 11.84 22.53
C THR A 532 14.25 12.50 22.09
N GLN A 533 14.55 13.72 22.56
CA GLN A 533 15.79 14.41 22.19
C GLN A 533 17.03 13.69 22.74
N ASN A 534 16.96 13.16 23.96
CA ASN A 534 18.00 12.29 24.51
C ASN A 534 18.17 11.00 23.72
N ALA A 535 17.09 10.40 23.20
CA ALA A 535 17.18 9.20 22.38
C ALA A 535 17.90 9.44 21.03
N LEU A 536 17.66 10.60 20.39
CA LEU A 536 18.44 11.03 19.22
C LEU A 536 19.93 11.16 19.57
N ILE A 537 20.25 11.87 20.65
CA ILE A 537 21.65 12.04 21.11
C ILE A 537 22.31 10.69 21.40
N THR A 538 21.65 9.86 22.20
CA THR A 538 22.15 8.55 22.64
C THR A 538 22.44 7.66 21.44
N GLN A 539 21.56 7.63 20.44
CA GLN A 539 21.81 6.84 19.23
C GLN A 539 23.04 7.34 18.46
N CYS A 540 23.22 8.66 18.34
CA CYS A 540 24.40 9.22 17.69
C CYS A 540 25.69 8.91 18.47
N GLU A 541 25.65 8.94 19.80
CA GLU A 541 26.81 8.62 20.64
C GLU A 541 27.18 7.13 20.59
N LEU A 542 26.18 6.24 20.60
CA LEU A 542 26.38 4.80 20.54
C LEU A 542 26.87 4.32 19.17
N LEU A 543 26.22 4.76 18.10
CA LEU A 543 26.58 4.34 16.74
C LEU A 543 27.75 5.13 16.15
N LYS A 544 28.09 6.27 16.73
CA LYS A 544 29.16 7.22 16.36
C LYS A 544 29.03 7.85 14.97
N TYR A 545 28.48 7.16 13.97
CA TYR A 545 28.46 7.61 12.58
C TYR A 545 27.27 8.51 12.22
N ARG A 546 26.70 9.23 13.21
CA ARG A 546 25.48 10.03 13.05
C ARG A 546 25.56 11.35 13.80
N PHE A 547 24.79 12.33 13.33
CA PHE A 547 24.66 13.64 13.97
C PHE A 547 23.17 14.01 14.13
N ALA A 548 22.79 14.43 15.33
CA ALA A 548 21.41 14.79 15.64
C ALA A 548 21.16 16.30 15.42
N ILE A 549 20.01 16.63 14.83
CA ILE A 549 19.50 18.00 14.75
C ILE A 549 18.30 18.10 15.69
N LEU A 550 18.42 18.95 16.71
CA LEU A 550 17.36 19.18 17.70
C LEU A 550 16.58 20.44 17.36
N ASP A 551 15.27 20.37 17.61
CA ASP A 551 14.36 21.49 17.43
C ASP A 551 14.12 22.25 18.74
N PRO A 552 13.92 23.58 18.67
CA PRO A 552 13.55 24.40 19.81
C PRO A 552 12.07 24.19 20.16
N ALA A 553 11.78 24.05 21.45
CA ALA A 553 10.41 23.92 21.95
C ALA A 553 9.60 25.20 21.69
N SER A 554 8.29 25.04 21.46
CA SER A 554 7.36 26.17 21.54
C SER A 554 7.25 26.71 22.97
N SER A 555 6.72 27.93 23.12
CA SER A 555 6.39 28.49 24.42
C SER A 555 5.41 27.58 25.18
N LYS A 556 5.71 27.28 26.45
CA LYS A 556 4.84 26.48 27.33
C LYS A 556 3.51 27.18 27.64
N THR A 557 3.47 28.50 27.55
CA THR A 557 2.28 29.32 27.84
C THR A 557 1.55 29.78 26.58
N GLY A 558 1.96 29.30 25.41
CA GLY A 558 1.56 29.87 24.12
C GLY A 558 2.32 31.16 23.78
N GLY A 559 2.33 31.51 22.49
CA GLY A 559 3.08 32.66 21.96
C GLY A 559 4.56 32.35 21.62
N THR A 560 5.33 33.39 21.32
CA THR A 560 6.74 33.30 20.93
C THR A 560 7.62 32.93 22.14
N PRO A 561 8.50 31.90 22.06
CA PRO A 561 9.43 31.55 23.13
C PRO A 561 10.39 32.69 23.47
N SER A 562 10.74 32.84 24.75
CA SER A 562 11.77 33.78 25.19
C SER A 562 13.19 33.23 24.98
N ILE A 563 14.20 34.10 25.03
CA ILE A 563 15.62 33.72 24.99
C ILE A 563 15.97 32.77 26.13
N GLN A 564 15.40 32.98 27.32
CA GLN A 564 15.66 32.12 28.48
C GLN A 564 15.09 30.70 28.27
N ASP A 565 13.95 30.57 27.57
CA ASP A 565 13.33 29.27 27.33
C ASP A 565 14.24 28.36 26.50
N ILE A 566 14.88 28.90 25.44
CA ILE A 566 15.79 28.11 24.62
C ILE A 566 17.11 27.81 25.34
N GLN A 567 17.60 28.71 26.20
CA GLN A 567 18.76 28.43 27.07
C GLN A 567 18.45 27.28 28.04
N ASN A 568 17.30 27.33 28.71
CA ASN A 568 16.86 26.28 29.63
C ASN A 568 16.74 24.92 28.92
N GLN A 569 16.24 24.88 27.69
CA GLN A 569 16.17 23.64 26.91
C GLN A 569 17.58 23.15 26.55
N ARG A 570 18.47 24.03 26.10
CA ARG A 570 19.85 23.67 25.76
C ARG A 570 20.62 23.12 26.95
N ASP A 571 20.39 23.65 28.15
CA ASP A 571 21.10 23.26 29.37
C ASP A 571 20.81 21.80 29.79
N LEU A 572 19.80 21.17 29.20
CA LEU A 572 19.47 19.76 29.43
C LEU A 572 20.50 18.79 28.81
N TYR A 573 21.36 19.26 27.89
CA TYR A 573 22.21 18.41 27.08
C TYR A 573 23.68 18.89 27.05
N ASP A 574 24.62 17.95 27.01
CA ASP A 574 26.05 18.22 26.73
C ASP A 574 26.62 17.10 25.86
N THR A 575 26.66 17.34 24.55
CA THR A 575 27.16 16.38 23.56
C THR A 575 27.77 17.07 22.34
N LYS A 576 28.81 16.45 21.80
CA LYS A 576 29.41 16.83 20.51
C LYS A 576 28.63 16.32 19.30
N TYR A 577 27.66 15.43 19.49
CA TYR A 577 26.93 14.75 18.41
C TYR A 577 25.58 15.39 18.05
N ALA A 578 25.28 16.57 18.59
CA ALA A 578 24.03 17.28 18.30
C ALA A 578 24.23 18.79 18.16
N ALA A 579 23.30 19.43 17.44
CA ALA A 579 23.15 20.88 17.36
C ALA A 579 21.67 21.26 17.52
N ILE A 580 21.41 22.44 18.10
CA ILE A 580 20.07 23.03 18.22
C ILE A 580 20.01 24.36 17.46
N TYR A 581 18.93 24.56 16.70
CA TYR A 581 18.74 25.73 15.85
C TYR A 581 17.58 26.58 16.36
N TYR A 582 17.78 27.90 16.47
CA TYR A 582 16.77 28.82 16.99
C TYR A 582 16.76 30.13 16.18
N PRO A 583 15.59 30.70 15.86
CA PRO A 583 14.24 30.31 16.27
C PRO A 583 13.57 29.36 15.28
N ARG A 584 12.29 29.05 15.51
CA ARG A 584 11.46 28.33 14.53
C ARG A 584 11.23 29.15 13.26
N LEU A 585 10.77 28.49 12.22
CA LEU A 585 10.56 29.06 10.88
C LEU A 585 9.08 29.36 10.67
N ILE A 586 8.76 30.39 9.88
CA ILE A 586 7.40 30.67 9.41
C ILE A 586 7.33 30.30 7.93
N VAL A 587 6.36 29.45 7.58
CA VAL A 587 6.03 29.07 6.20
C VAL A 587 4.55 29.33 5.91
N THR A 588 4.18 29.39 4.65
CA THR A 588 2.78 29.38 4.24
C THR A 588 2.28 27.93 4.25
N ASP A 589 1.26 27.63 5.06
CA ASP A 589 0.60 26.32 5.07
C ASP A 589 -0.10 26.08 3.73
N PRO A 590 0.26 25.03 2.96
CA PRO A 590 -0.34 24.76 1.66
C PRO A 590 -1.84 24.42 1.69
N LEU A 591 -2.39 24.03 2.84
CA LEU A 591 -3.81 23.71 2.97
C LEU A 591 -4.67 24.93 3.29
N THR A 592 -4.19 25.82 4.15
CA THR A 592 -4.95 26.99 4.61
C THR A 592 -4.52 28.30 3.95
N ASN A 593 -3.37 28.33 3.28
CA ASN A 593 -2.68 29.54 2.83
C ASN A 593 -2.42 30.58 3.94
N MET A 594 -2.35 30.12 5.19
CA MET A 594 -2.08 30.96 6.36
C MET A 594 -0.64 30.74 6.84
N PRO A 595 -0.02 31.74 7.51
CA PRO A 595 1.29 31.55 8.13
C PRO A 595 1.25 30.46 9.21
N LEU A 596 2.22 29.55 9.15
CA LEU A 596 2.41 28.44 10.08
C LEU A 596 3.85 28.43 10.60
N THR A 597 3.98 28.34 11.93
CA THR A 597 5.29 28.23 12.58
C THR A 597 5.73 26.78 12.69
N ILE A 598 6.86 26.41 12.07
CA ILE A 598 7.38 25.04 11.99
C ILE A 598 8.80 24.90 12.58
N PRO A 599 9.19 23.71 13.06
CA PRO A 599 10.56 23.41 13.48
C PRO A 599 11.59 23.53 12.33
N PRO A 600 12.85 23.92 12.62
CA PRO A 600 13.90 24.09 11.61
C PRO A 600 14.60 22.79 11.15
N SER A 601 14.52 21.68 11.88
CA SER A 601 15.30 20.46 11.63
C SER A 601 15.23 19.94 10.19
N GLY A 602 14.05 19.99 9.57
CA GLY A 602 13.85 19.63 8.15
C GLY A 602 14.74 20.42 7.20
N HIS A 603 14.67 21.75 7.30
CA HIS A 603 15.43 22.68 6.47
C HIS A 603 16.94 22.53 6.74
N MET A 604 17.31 22.41 8.01
CA MET A 604 18.71 22.26 8.42
C MET A 604 19.34 20.97 7.91
N ALA A 605 18.62 19.85 7.96
CA ALA A 605 19.10 18.60 7.40
C ALA A 605 19.31 18.69 5.88
N GLY A 606 18.45 19.43 5.17
CA GLY A 606 18.62 19.75 3.75
C GLY A 606 19.90 20.55 3.51
N ILE A 607 20.08 21.64 4.25
CA ILE A 607 21.27 22.51 4.16
C ILE A 607 22.56 21.73 4.47
N TYR A 608 22.54 20.81 5.44
CA TYR A 608 23.68 19.93 5.71
C TYR A 608 23.98 19.05 4.49
N ALA A 609 22.96 18.37 3.96
CA ALA A 609 23.10 17.50 2.81
C ALA A 609 23.64 18.27 1.59
N GLN A 610 23.11 19.46 1.30
CA GLN A 610 23.57 20.31 0.21
C GLN A 610 25.01 20.78 0.43
N THR A 611 25.33 21.31 1.61
CA THR A 611 26.68 21.79 1.93
C THR A 611 27.71 20.68 1.76
N ASP A 612 27.42 19.48 2.25
CA ASP A 612 28.31 18.33 2.15
C ASP A 612 28.53 17.91 0.70
N ASN A 613 27.45 17.82 -0.09
CA ASN A 613 27.53 17.41 -1.49
C ASN A 613 28.28 18.44 -2.36
N ASP A 614 28.14 19.73 -2.05
CA ASP A 614 28.68 20.81 -2.88
C ASP A 614 30.09 21.25 -2.44
N ARG A 615 30.40 21.12 -1.15
CA ARG A 615 31.59 21.74 -0.52
C ARG A 615 32.36 20.82 0.43
N GLY A 616 31.89 19.58 0.63
CA GLY A 616 32.47 18.62 1.57
C GLY A 616 32.02 18.85 3.02
N VAL A 617 32.01 17.78 3.81
CA VAL A 617 31.53 17.77 5.21
C VAL A 617 32.33 18.69 6.15
N TRP A 618 33.56 19.02 5.78
CA TRP A 618 34.43 19.94 6.51
C TRP A 618 34.01 21.41 6.38
N LYS A 619 33.10 21.76 5.47
CA LYS A 619 32.53 23.10 5.37
C LYS A 619 31.39 23.27 6.39
N ALA A 620 31.50 24.29 7.25
CA ALA A 620 30.41 24.65 8.16
C ALA A 620 29.09 24.90 7.41
N PRO A 621 27.97 24.25 7.79
CA PRO A 621 26.64 24.46 7.18
C PRO A 621 25.98 25.74 7.71
N ALA A 622 26.71 26.85 7.64
CA ALA A 622 26.31 28.18 8.07
C ALA A 622 26.62 29.21 6.98
N ASN A 623 26.04 30.39 7.13
CA ASN A 623 26.02 31.46 6.13
C ASN A 623 25.25 31.08 4.84
N VAL A 624 24.31 30.14 4.94
CA VAL A 624 23.45 29.62 3.86
C VAL A 624 22.05 30.19 4.01
N VAL A 625 21.45 30.63 2.89
CA VAL A 625 20.05 31.09 2.86
C VAL A 625 19.13 29.90 3.06
N ILE A 626 18.11 30.05 3.90
CA ILE A 626 17.09 29.02 4.12
C ILE A 626 16.01 29.23 3.07
N ASP A 627 15.84 28.25 2.20
CA ASP A 627 14.85 28.32 1.12
C ASP A 627 13.47 27.88 1.60
N SER A 628 12.42 28.31 0.89
CA SER A 628 11.00 27.96 1.14
C SER A 628 10.45 28.35 2.52
N ILE A 629 10.90 29.49 3.05
CA ILE A 629 10.35 30.11 4.27
C ILE A 629 9.97 31.58 4.03
N ASP A 630 8.97 32.07 4.76
CA ASP A 630 8.48 33.45 4.67
C ASP A 630 9.16 34.36 5.70
N ASP A 631 9.33 33.89 6.93
CA ASP A 631 10.01 34.62 8.02
C ASP A 631 10.54 33.68 9.11
N LEU A 632 11.15 34.27 10.14
CA LEU A 632 11.53 33.60 11.38
C LEU A 632 10.50 33.91 12.48
N GLU A 633 10.23 32.96 13.37
CA GLU A 633 9.30 33.14 14.50
C GLU A 633 9.71 34.31 15.40
N LEU A 634 11.03 34.50 15.57
CA LEU A 634 11.62 35.60 16.31
C LEU A 634 12.78 36.21 15.50
N LYS A 635 12.83 37.54 15.42
CA LYS A 635 13.97 38.24 14.81
C LYS A 635 15.07 38.46 15.85
N ILE A 636 16.10 37.62 15.78
CA ILE A 636 17.26 37.71 16.68
C ILE A 636 18.18 38.86 16.23
N SER A 637 18.47 39.78 17.15
CA SER A 637 19.42 40.88 17.00
C SER A 637 20.87 40.41 17.18
N LYS A 638 21.84 41.30 16.96
CA LYS A 638 23.25 40.99 17.24
C LYS A 638 23.46 40.74 18.74
N GLY A 639 22.94 41.62 19.60
CA GLY A 639 23.13 41.51 21.06
C GLY A 639 22.54 40.23 21.63
N GLU A 640 21.38 39.78 21.13
CA GLU A 640 20.77 38.53 21.57
C GLU A 640 21.58 37.31 21.10
N GLN A 641 22.12 37.35 19.88
CA GLN A 641 23.05 36.30 19.42
C GLN A 641 24.36 36.29 20.22
N ASP A 642 24.85 37.45 20.66
CA ASP A 642 26.04 37.55 21.52
C ASP A 642 25.79 36.89 22.90
N ILE A 643 24.53 36.61 23.28
CA ILE A 643 24.17 35.83 24.47
C ILE A 643 24.00 34.34 24.11
N LEU A 644 23.27 34.04 23.03
CA LEU A 644 22.88 32.67 22.66
C LEU A 644 24.03 31.80 22.13
N ASN A 645 24.94 32.38 21.36
CA ASN A 645 25.93 31.62 20.61
C ASN A 645 27.21 31.26 21.41
N PRO A 646 27.74 32.11 22.32
CA PRO A 646 28.92 31.77 23.13
C PRO A 646 28.73 30.53 24.02
N GLU A 647 29.85 29.94 24.45
CA GLU A 647 29.84 28.96 25.53
C GLU A 647 29.41 29.68 26.83
N PRO A 648 28.58 29.05 27.69
CA PRO A 648 28.10 27.67 27.65
C PRO A 648 26.93 27.40 26.68
N ASN A 649 26.23 28.42 26.19
CA ASN A 649 24.96 28.26 25.47
C ASN A 649 25.08 27.54 24.11
N ASN A 650 26.02 27.90 23.25
CA ASN A 650 26.26 27.21 21.96
C ASN A 650 25.01 26.99 21.07
N ILE A 651 24.03 27.89 21.10
CA ILE A 651 22.80 27.80 20.30
C ILE A 651 23.04 28.37 18.90
N CYS A 652 22.69 27.63 17.85
CA CYS A 652 22.85 28.08 16.47
C CYS A 652 21.70 29.00 16.04
N CYS A 653 22.00 30.30 15.88
CA CYS A 653 20.98 31.28 15.49
C CYS A 653 20.66 31.27 13.99
N LEU A 654 19.38 31.34 13.66
CA LEU A 654 18.86 31.69 12.34
C LEU A 654 18.55 33.19 12.33
N ARG A 655 18.93 33.89 11.26
CA ARG A 655 19.01 35.36 11.27
C ARG A 655 18.38 35.97 10.02
N ASP A 656 17.69 37.08 10.24
CA ASP A 656 17.16 37.93 9.18
C ASP A 656 18.23 38.92 8.71
N PHE A 657 18.75 38.71 7.50
CA PHE A 657 19.64 39.64 6.82
C PHE A 657 19.02 40.22 5.53
N ARG A 658 17.68 40.24 5.42
CA ARG A 658 16.99 40.80 4.24
C ARG A 658 17.31 42.27 4.04
N ALA A 659 17.44 43.04 5.14
CA ALA A 659 17.84 44.44 5.09
C ALA A 659 19.23 44.67 4.46
N GLN A 660 20.11 43.66 4.45
CA GLN A 660 21.42 43.71 3.80
C GLN A 660 21.44 42.94 2.45
N GLY A 661 20.29 42.61 1.86
CA GLY A 661 20.19 41.88 0.60
C GLY A 661 20.67 40.43 0.67
N ARG A 662 20.71 39.85 1.88
CA ARG A 662 21.31 38.55 2.17
C ARG A 662 20.29 37.48 2.57
N GLY A 663 19.00 37.81 2.64
CA GLY A 663 17.94 36.84 2.95
C GLY A 663 17.97 36.32 4.39
N LEU A 664 17.04 35.40 4.69
CA LEU A 664 16.98 34.65 5.95
C LEU A 664 18.01 33.52 5.88
N ARG A 665 18.92 33.43 6.85
CA ARG A 665 20.05 32.51 6.75
C ARG A 665 20.44 31.88 8.08
N VAL A 666 21.05 30.71 7.97
CA VAL A 666 21.74 30.05 9.09
C VAL A 666 22.97 30.86 9.47
N TYR A 667 23.11 31.19 10.75
CA TYR A 667 24.20 32.02 11.26
C TYR A 667 24.80 31.48 12.56
N GLY A 668 24.98 30.16 12.62
CA GLY A 668 25.66 29.42 13.69
C GLY A 668 26.01 28.00 13.23
N ALA A 669 27.10 27.44 13.75
CA ALA A 669 27.58 26.09 13.42
C ALA A 669 28.26 25.39 14.62
N ARG A 670 27.68 25.55 15.81
CA ARG A 670 28.21 24.99 17.06
C ARG A 670 27.44 23.73 17.51
N CYS A 671 28.18 22.77 18.06
CA CYS A 671 27.61 21.62 18.76
C CYS A 671 27.20 22.02 20.18
N ILE A 672 26.27 21.28 20.77
CA ILE A 672 25.79 21.51 22.15
C ILE A 672 26.79 20.89 23.14
N THR A 673 28.05 21.33 23.12
CA THR A 673 29.12 20.73 23.93
C THR A 673 29.89 21.75 24.77
N SER A 674 30.33 21.34 25.96
CA SER A 674 31.33 22.05 26.78
C SER A 674 32.78 21.85 26.27
N LEU A 675 33.02 20.87 25.40
CA LEU A 675 34.35 20.52 24.88
C LEU A 675 34.77 21.46 23.74
N THR A 676 35.76 22.31 24.01
CA THR A 676 36.22 23.35 23.07
C THR A 676 36.76 22.81 21.75
N GLU A 677 37.38 21.63 21.75
CA GLU A 677 37.92 20.97 20.56
C GLU A 677 36.83 20.41 19.64
N TRP A 678 35.66 20.10 20.19
CA TRP A 678 34.48 19.58 19.46
C TRP A 678 33.40 20.63 19.23
N LYS A 679 33.73 21.90 19.47
CA LYS A 679 32.80 23.03 19.42
C LYS A 679 32.03 23.16 18.10
N TYR A 680 32.65 22.79 16.97
CA TYR A 680 32.10 23.08 15.64
C TYR A 680 31.50 21.84 14.95
N ILE A 681 30.34 22.04 14.33
CA ILE A 681 29.56 21.00 13.64
C ILE A 681 30.38 20.35 12.52
N ASN A 682 31.01 21.14 11.67
CA ASN A 682 31.82 20.62 10.56
C ASN A 682 33.04 19.84 11.04
N VAL A 683 33.62 20.21 12.18
CA VAL A 683 34.74 19.47 12.78
C VAL A 683 34.26 18.12 13.27
N ARG A 684 33.18 18.05 14.07
CA ARG A 684 32.65 16.74 14.50
C ARG A 684 32.22 15.89 13.32
N ARG A 685 31.49 16.45 12.35
CA ARG A 685 31.00 15.71 11.18
C ARG A 685 32.13 15.23 10.27
N LEU A 686 33.23 15.98 10.17
CA LEU A 686 34.45 15.49 9.50
C LEU A 686 35.01 14.24 10.18
N PHE A 687 35.13 14.23 11.51
CA PHE A 687 35.60 13.04 12.23
C PHE A 687 34.65 11.86 12.08
N ILE A 688 33.33 12.09 12.14
CA ILE A 688 32.31 11.07 11.85
C ILE A 688 32.53 10.45 10.46
N PHE A 689 32.74 11.28 9.44
CA PHE A 689 33.00 10.85 8.07
C PHE A 689 34.29 10.04 7.94
N LEU A 690 35.39 10.52 8.55
CA LEU A 690 36.67 9.83 8.51
C LEU A 690 36.59 8.48 9.23
N GLU A 691 36.06 8.45 10.45
CA GLU A 691 35.90 7.22 11.25
C GLU A 691 35.08 6.18 10.48
N ALA A 692 33.94 6.57 9.92
CA ALA A 692 33.06 5.66 9.17
C ALA A 692 33.69 5.15 7.86
N SER A 693 34.40 6.02 7.12
CA SER A 693 35.05 5.65 5.86
C SER A 693 36.23 4.72 6.10
N LEU A 694 37.01 4.97 7.15
CA LEU A 694 38.13 4.11 7.53
C LEU A 694 37.63 2.75 8.03
N ASP A 695 36.60 2.72 8.85
CA ASP A 695 35.99 1.47 9.32
C ASP A 695 35.53 0.59 8.16
N GLN A 696 34.75 1.13 7.22
CA GLN A 696 34.29 0.38 6.05
C GLN A 696 35.42 0.02 5.08
N GLY A 697 36.33 0.96 4.80
CA GLY A 697 37.41 0.80 3.83
C GLY A 697 38.55 -0.10 4.29
N THR A 698 38.65 -0.40 5.59
CA THR A 698 39.71 -1.26 6.15
C THR A 698 39.21 -2.65 6.58
N GLN A 699 37.93 -2.99 6.38
CA GLN A 699 37.38 -4.32 6.71
C GLN A 699 38.11 -5.49 6.06
N TRP A 700 38.73 -5.29 4.88
CA TRP A 700 39.50 -6.32 4.19
C TRP A 700 40.72 -6.81 4.99
N ALA A 701 41.21 -6.03 5.97
CA ALA A 701 42.34 -6.43 6.81
C ALA A 701 41.96 -7.46 7.89
N VAL A 702 40.67 -7.68 8.14
CA VAL A 702 40.21 -8.65 9.13
C VAL A 702 40.52 -10.06 8.63
N PHE A 703 41.14 -10.87 9.49
CA PHE A 703 41.64 -12.23 9.18
C PHE A 703 42.83 -12.32 8.22
N GLU A 704 43.45 -11.20 7.84
CA GLU A 704 44.75 -11.23 7.16
C GLU A 704 45.88 -11.59 8.15
N PRO A 705 47.01 -12.16 7.68
CA PRO A 705 48.19 -12.36 8.52
C PRO A 705 48.67 -11.06 9.16
N ASN A 706 48.74 -11.02 10.50
CA ASN A 706 49.15 -9.83 11.25
C ASN A 706 50.68 -9.63 11.17
N ASP A 707 51.15 -9.14 10.02
CA ASP A 707 52.57 -8.93 9.72
C ASP A 707 52.87 -7.51 9.18
N GLN A 708 54.15 -7.21 8.98
CA GLN A 708 54.61 -5.92 8.46
C GLN A 708 54.03 -5.60 7.07
N THR A 709 53.72 -6.61 6.27
CA THR A 709 53.16 -6.44 4.93
C THR A 709 51.75 -5.87 5.04
N LEU A 710 50.91 -6.46 5.90
CA LEU A 710 49.57 -5.96 6.20
C LEU A 710 49.62 -4.52 6.72
N TRP A 711 50.50 -4.24 7.68
CA TRP A 711 50.64 -2.90 8.26
C TRP A 711 51.00 -1.85 7.22
N ASN A 712 51.94 -2.16 6.32
CA ASN A 712 52.34 -1.25 5.24
C ASN A 712 51.20 -1.01 4.25
N ARG A 713 50.42 -2.05 3.89
CA ARG A 713 49.25 -1.91 2.99
C ARG A 713 48.18 -1.03 3.61
N LEU A 714 47.91 -1.20 4.91
CA LEU A 714 46.98 -0.36 5.65
C LEU A 714 47.46 1.10 5.73
N ILE A 715 48.74 1.34 6.05
CA ILE A 715 49.32 2.70 6.05
C ILE A 715 49.16 3.35 4.67
N GLN A 716 49.45 2.63 3.59
CA GLN A 716 49.36 3.15 2.23
C GLN A 716 47.91 3.51 1.86
N SER A 717 46.96 2.62 2.17
CA SER A 717 45.53 2.80 1.90
C SER A 717 44.96 4.02 2.64
N VAL A 718 45.18 4.09 3.96
CA VAL A 718 44.72 5.21 4.80
C VAL A 718 45.39 6.53 4.41
N SER A 719 46.70 6.51 4.14
CA SER A 719 47.43 7.72 3.72
C SER A 719 46.94 8.25 2.37
N ALA A 720 46.63 7.37 1.42
CA ALA A 720 46.07 7.76 0.12
C ALA A 720 44.71 8.44 0.29
N PHE A 721 43.84 7.89 1.13
CA PHE A 721 42.54 8.49 1.45
C PHE A 721 42.67 9.88 2.09
N LEU A 722 43.48 10.01 3.15
CA LEU A 722 43.68 11.29 3.83
C LEU A 722 44.37 12.32 2.94
N THR A 723 45.22 11.89 2.00
CA THR A 723 45.79 12.77 0.96
C THR A 723 44.69 13.37 0.09
N THR A 724 43.70 12.57 -0.33
CA THR A 724 42.57 13.06 -1.13
C THR A 724 41.79 14.11 -0.36
N ILE A 725 41.42 13.83 0.90
CA ILE A 725 40.69 14.79 1.75
C ILE A 725 41.49 16.08 1.98
N TRP A 726 42.80 15.98 2.18
CA TRP A 726 43.66 17.16 2.29
C TRP A 726 43.70 17.98 0.99
N ARG A 727 43.83 17.34 -0.18
CA ARG A 727 43.83 18.01 -1.48
C ARG A 727 42.50 18.70 -1.79
N GLU A 728 41.40 18.15 -1.30
CA GLU A 728 40.06 18.74 -1.40
C GLU A 728 39.82 19.87 -0.38
N GLY A 729 40.79 20.14 0.49
CA GLY A 729 40.76 21.22 1.47
C GLY A 729 40.04 20.87 2.78
N GLY A 730 39.84 19.58 3.06
CA GLY A 730 39.22 19.13 4.30
C GLY A 730 40.15 19.11 5.51
N LEU A 731 41.46 19.03 5.27
CA LEU A 731 42.49 19.08 6.30
C LEU A 731 43.37 20.33 6.15
N MET A 732 43.80 20.90 7.28
CA MET A 732 44.69 22.07 7.34
C MET A 732 46.14 21.66 7.12
N GLY A 733 46.92 22.49 6.45
CA GLY A 733 48.37 22.29 6.31
C GLY A 733 48.85 22.57 4.89
N SER A 734 50.07 23.07 4.76
CA SER A 734 50.70 23.34 3.47
C SER A 734 51.30 22.08 2.83
N LYS A 735 51.51 21.04 3.64
CA LYS A 735 52.03 19.73 3.25
C LYS A 735 51.28 18.60 3.99
N PRO A 736 51.23 17.37 3.45
CA PRO A 736 50.52 16.26 4.08
C PRO A 736 50.93 15.99 5.53
N GLU A 737 52.21 16.14 5.86
CA GLU A 737 52.75 15.83 7.20
C GLU A 737 52.31 16.82 8.28
N GLU A 738 51.87 18.02 7.88
CA GLU A 738 51.22 19.01 8.76
C GLU A 738 49.73 18.71 8.93
N ALA A 739 49.13 18.01 7.95
CA ALA A 739 47.69 17.77 7.88
C ALA A 739 47.25 16.47 8.55
N TYR A 740 48.06 15.41 8.44
CA TYR A 740 47.77 14.13 9.07
C TYR A 740 49.03 13.29 9.30
N PHE A 741 48.90 12.28 10.15
CA PHE A 741 49.86 11.18 10.26
C PHE A 741 49.13 9.83 10.36
N VAL A 742 49.79 8.77 9.87
CA VAL A 742 49.32 7.39 9.98
C VAL A 742 50.49 6.54 10.46
N LYS A 743 50.30 5.84 11.58
CA LYS A 743 51.30 4.92 12.15
C LYS A 743 50.66 3.56 12.43
N CYS A 744 51.33 2.50 11.99
CA CYS A 744 50.93 1.13 12.26
C CYS A 744 52.17 0.25 12.27
N GLY A 745 52.57 -0.23 13.45
CA GLY A 745 53.78 -1.03 13.58
C GLY A 745 54.13 -1.34 15.03
N ARG A 746 55.38 -1.74 15.26
CA ARG A 746 55.89 -2.05 16.61
C ARG A 746 55.98 -0.82 17.53
N ASP A 747 55.83 0.38 16.98
CA ASP A 747 55.71 1.63 17.72
C ASP A 747 54.28 1.91 18.21
N THR A 748 53.28 1.25 17.64
CA THR A 748 51.86 1.37 18.03
C THR A 748 51.31 0.13 18.75
N MET A 749 52.02 -1.00 18.70
CA MET A 749 51.60 -2.29 19.26
C MET A 749 52.70 -2.92 20.11
N SER A 750 52.32 -3.57 21.22
CA SER A 750 53.20 -4.45 21.98
C SER A 750 53.27 -5.84 21.34
N GLN A 751 54.22 -6.68 21.77
CA GLN A 751 54.25 -8.09 21.32
C GLN A 751 53.01 -8.86 21.80
N ASP A 752 52.49 -8.53 22.99
CA ASP A 752 51.24 -9.10 23.52
C ASP A 752 50.04 -8.75 22.64
N ASP A 753 49.97 -7.52 22.10
CA ASP A 753 48.91 -7.14 21.15
C ASP A 753 48.97 -8.03 19.90
N ILE A 754 50.16 -8.23 19.33
CA ILE A 754 50.37 -9.03 18.12
C ILE A 754 50.01 -10.50 18.38
N ASP A 755 50.48 -11.06 19.50
CA ASP A 755 50.25 -12.46 19.87
C ASP A 755 48.76 -12.73 20.14
N ASN A 756 48.01 -11.73 20.61
CA ASN A 756 46.56 -11.77 20.78
C ASN A 756 45.77 -11.32 19.52
N GLY A 757 46.44 -11.16 18.38
CA GLY A 757 45.80 -10.83 17.10
C GLY A 757 45.23 -9.42 17.00
N ARG A 758 45.68 -8.49 17.86
CA ARG A 758 45.30 -7.07 17.81
C ARG A 758 46.22 -6.30 16.86
N LEU A 759 45.61 -5.46 16.04
CA LEU A 759 46.30 -4.50 15.19
C LEU A 759 45.86 -3.08 15.60
N ILE A 760 46.82 -2.25 16.01
CA ILE A 760 46.55 -0.88 16.47
C ILE A 760 47.19 0.11 15.50
N MET A 761 46.33 0.90 14.84
CA MET A 761 46.75 2.02 13.99
C MET A 761 46.47 3.35 14.70
N LEU A 762 47.46 4.24 14.72
CA LEU A 762 47.30 5.61 15.20
C LEU A 762 47.19 6.58 14.03
N ILE A 763 46.08 7.29 13.98
CA ILE A 763 45.78 8.31 12.96
C ILE A 763 45.55 9.64 13.67
N GLY A 764 46.25 10.68 13.23
CA GLY A 764 45.96 12.05 13.63
C GLY A 764 45.66 12.90 12.42
N VAL A 765 44.68 13.81 12.53
CA VAL A 765 44.27 14.73 11.47
C VAL A 765 44.11 16.14 12.02
N ALA A 766 44.45 17.15 11.22
CA ALA A 766 44.28 18.56 11.53
C ALA A 766 43.05 19.11 10.78
N PRO A 767 41.89 19.28 11.43
CA PRO A 767 40.68 19.76 10.77
C PRO A 767 40.76 21.26 10.43
N VAL A 768 40.03 21.67 9.40
CA VAL A 768 39.86 23.10 9.10
C VAL A 768 38.78 23.71 10.00
N PHE A 769 39.17 24.70 10.80
CA PHE A 769 38.25 25.46 11.66
C PHE A 769 37.59 26.61 10.89
N PRO A 770 36.29 26.89 11.10
CA PRO A 770 35.62 28.01 10.45
C PRO A 770 36.05 29.35 11.06
N ALA A 771 36.23 30.38 10.20
CA ALA A 771 36.43 31.75 10.65
C ALA A 771 35.08 32.37 11.10
N GLU A 772 34.74 32.19 12.37
CA GLU A 772 33.50 32.72 12.98
C GLU A 772 33.55 34.25 13.21
N PHE A 773 34.75 34.79 13.46
CA PHE A 773 34.97 36.21 13.74
C PHE A 773 35.98 36.80 12.75
N VAL A 774 35.60 37.92 12.11
CA VAL A 774 36.51 38.73 11.30
C VAL A 774 36.67 40.07 12.00
N ILE A 775 37.85 40.30 12.57
CA ILE A 775 38.17 41.51 13.32
C ILE A 775 39.02 42.41 12.42
N ILE A 776 38.44 43.53 11.98
CA ILE A 776 39.14 44.56 11.21
C ILE A 776 39.53 45.68 12.19
N ARG A 777 40.84 45.83 12.41
CA ARG A 777 41.39 46.93 13.22
C ARG A 777 41.83 48.06 12.29
N ILE A 778 41.30 49.27 12.50
CA ILE A 778 41.67 50.47 11.74
C ILE A 778 42.36 51.44 12.69
N GLY A 779 43.62 51.76 12.40
CA GLY A 779 44.41 52.74 13.12
C GLY A 779 44.72 53.96 12.24
N GLN A 780 44.91 55.11 12.87
CA GLN A 780 45.40 56.30 12.17
C GLN A 780 46.92 56.16 11.94
N TRP A 781 47.35 56.19 10.68
CA TRP A 781 48.77 56.15 10.31
C TRP A 781 49.28 57.57 10.05
N SER A 782 50.24 58.04 10.84
CA SER A 782 50.83 59.38 10.72
C SER A 782 52.01 59.48 9.73
N GLY A 783 52.35 58.40 9.01
CA GLY A 783 53.44 58.41 8.04
C GLY A 783 54.82 58.57 8.68
N GLY A 784 55.39 57.48 9.22
CA GLY A 784 56.73 57.45 9.81
C GLY A 784 56.95 56.15 10.56
N SER A 785 58.15 55.58 10.45
CA SER A 785 58.51 54.22 10.90
C SER A 785 58.56 54.08 12.43
N SER A 786 57.40 53.83 13.05
CA SER A 786 57.21 52.87 14.15
C SER A 786 55.74 52.90 14.60
N VAL A 787 55.13 51.71 14.69
CA VAL A 787 53.77 51.54 15.23
C VAL A 787 53.89 51.40 16.76
N GLN A 788 53.18 52.24 17.50
CA GLN A 788 52.89 52.03 18.93
C GLN A 788 51.39 51.81 19.08
N GLU A 789 51.00 50.62 19.54
CA GLU A 789 49.62 50.23 19.86
C GLU A 789 49.21 50.73 21.26
N LEU A 790 47.90 51.00 21.44
CA LEU A 790 47.18 50.92 22.72
C LEU A 790 46.17 49.79 22.65
#